data_AF-A0A6A9JP65-F1
#
_entry.id   AF-A0A6A9JP65-F1
#
_cell.length_a   1.000
_cell.length_b   1.000
_cell.length_c   1.000
_cell.angle_alpha   90.00
_cell.angle_beta   90.00
_cell.angle_gamma   90.00
#
_symmetry.space_group_name_H-M   'P 1'
#
loop_
_entity.id
_entity.type
_entity.pdbx_description
1 polymer ?
#
loop_
_entity_poly.entity_id
_entity_poly.type
_entity_poly.pdbx_seq_one_letter_code
_entity_poly.pdbx_strand_id
1 'polypeptide(L)'
;MRGRLFTLVSCFLLGISSVDAVHAASLTEQRRLYDQAKAALAKGNSAPYMASRSALRDYPLEPYLAYDELTHRLKSASNEEVERFLTEHGDLPQIGWLKLRWLRLLADRGDWKTFVNYYDPKLNFTELDCLYGQYQLGHGQKAEGYATSERLWLVGKSQPAACDTLFGLWQGEGQLTEEKVWKRLKLAAEARNYSLASHLAQRLPTLGNQGALMVSVAQNPAQLSQTGRFSQRDHATADVVGLGLRRLARQDPEKALSLLDYYSSALPFSSDEKVAIAREIGLSLAKRFDPRALPLMTQYDPGLRDNTVTEWRTRLLLRLGRWDEAYALTRKLPQDLAATSRWRYWQARTLQLAQPNSKEPIALYQKLAGERDFYGFLAADRLSVPYKLGNRPAHIDPRVLQRVRNAASTRRAMEFFNRGEVINARREWYHAARLFDRDELIAQARLAYDMQWYFPAIRSISQAQYWDDLDIRFPMAHRATLVREAKNRGLHSSWIFAITRQESAFMSDARSGVGATGLMQLMPGTAKETSRKFGIPLASTQQLIVPDVNIRLGAAYLSQVHGQFNGNRVLASAAYNAGPGRVRQWLKDTRHLAFDVWIETIPFDETRQYVQNVLSYAVIYGQKLNAPQPIVDWHERYFDDF
;
A
#
# COMPACT_ATOMS: atom_id res chain seq x y z
N MET A 1 36.75 -98.42 -19.25
CA MET A 1 36.26 -99.16 -18.06
C MET A 1 34.95 -98.54 -17.58
N ARG A 2 34.04 -99.39 -17.10
CA ARG A 2 32.64 -99.12 -16.74
C ARG A 2 32.47 -98.29 -15.45
N GLY A 3 31.30 -97.65 -15.30
CA GLY A 3 30.67 -97.26 -14.01
C GLY A 3 30.00 -95.88 -14.09
N ARG A 4 28.69 -95.74 -14.37
CA ARG A 4 27.47 -95.87 -13.54
C ARG A 4 27.37 -94.93 -12.31
N LEU A 5 26.38 -94.02 -12.40
CA LEU A 5 25.44 -93.46 -11.41
C LEU A 5 25.94 -93.07 -10.00
N PHE A 6 25.62 -91.84 -9.55
CA PHE A 6 24.45 -91.60 -8.68
C PHE A 6 24.14 -90.11 -8.50
N THR A 7 22.84 -89.83 -8.50
CA THR A 7 22.17 -88.54 -8.32
C THR A 7 22.18 -88.12 -6.85
N LEU A 8 22.54 -86.87 -6.56
CA LEU A 8 22.31 -86.23 -5.26
C LEU A 8 21.71 -84.85 -5.52
N VAL A 9 20.39 -84.75 -5.30
CA VAL A 9 19.64 -83.49 -5.25
C VAL A 9 19.91 -82.87 -3.88
N SER A 10 20.45 -81.65 -3.86
CA SER A 10 20.46 -80.77 -2.68
C SER A 10 19.87 -79.42 -3.07
N CYS A 11 18.71 -79.13 -2.48
CA CYS A 11 18.03 -77.85 -2.54
C CYS A 11 18.86 -76.77 -1.84
N PHE A 12 19.31 -75.75 -2.57
CA PHE A 12 19.72 -74.47 -2.00
C PHE A 12 18.65 -73.43 -2.31
N LEU A 13 17.91 -73.05 -1.26
CA LEU A 13 17.04 -71.87 -1.23
C LEU A 13 17.92 -70.61 -1.25
N LEU A 14 17.94 -69.90 -2.37
CA LEU A 14 18.42 -68.52 -2.45
C LEU A 14 17.24 -67.58 -2.24
N GLY A 15 17.18 -66.98 -1.05
CA GLY A 15 16.27 -65.86 -0.77
C GLY A 15 16.68 -64.65 -1.59
N ILE A 16 15.83 -64.24 -2.53
CA ILE A 16 15.95 -62.97 -3.23
C ILE A 16 15.28 -61.91 -2.36
N SER A 17 16.08 -61.12 -1.66
CA SER A 17 15.61 -59.86 -1.08
C SER A 17 15.44 -58.84 -2.20
N SER A 18 14.20 -58.63 -2.65
CA SER A 18 13.86 -57.52 -3.54
C SER A 18 13.97 -56.21 -2.77
N VAL A 19 15.05 -55.47 -3.00
CA VAL A 19 15.16 -54.07 -2.59
C VAL A 19 14.32 -53.27 -3.57
N ASP A 20 13.10 -52.90 -3.19
CA ASP A 20 12.27 -51.97 -3.96
C ASP A 20 12.93 -50.59 -3.95
N ALA A 21 13.69 -50.29 -4.99
CA ALA A 21 14.15 -48.94 -5.27
C ALA A 21 12.94 -48.11 -5.73
N VAL A 22 12.30 -47.41 -4.79
CA VAL A 22 11.26 -46.42 -5.09
C VAL A 22 11.86 -45.33 -5.97
N HIS A 23 11.65 -45.42 -7.29
CA HIS A 23 11.98 -44.34 -8.21
C HIS A 23 11.06 -43.16 -7.91
N ALA A 24 11.64 -42.00 -7.62
CA ALA A 24 10.89 -40.75 -7.52
C ALA A 24 10.15 -40.50 -8.84
N ALA A 25 8.84 -40.25 -8.78
CA ALA A 25 8.04 -39.96 -9.96
C ALA A 25 8.63 -38.77 -10.72
N SER A 26 8.66 -38.82 -12.06
CA SER A 26 9.10 -37.69 -12.88
C SER A 26 8.28 -36.43 -12.57
N LEU A 27 8.85 -35.23 -12.76
CA LEU A 27 8.12 -33.97 -12.52
C LEU A 27 6.80 -33.89 -13.31
N THR A 28 6.78 -34.42 -14.54
CA THR A 28 5.56 -34.50 -15.37
C THR A 28 4.50 -35.37 -14.70
N GLU A 29 4.90 -36.52 -14.16
CA GLU A 29 4.00 -37.43 -13.44
C GLU A 29 3.51 -36.82 -12.13
N GLN A 30 4.40 -36.15 -11.37
CA GLN A 30 4.01 -35.42 -10.16
C GLN A 30 2.98 -34.31 -10.45
N ARG A 31 3.16 -33.54 -11.54
CA ARG A 31 2.16 -32.54 -11.98
C ARG A 31 0.80 -33.19 -12.28
N ARG A 32 0.80 -34.32 -13.01
CA ARG A 32 -0.41 -35.06 -13.36
C ARG A 32 -1.15 -35.57 -12.11
N LEU A 33 -0.42 -36.20 -11.18
CA LEU A 33 -0.97 -36.69 -9.91
C LEU A 33 -1.52 -35.54 -9.06
N TYR A 34 -0.79 -34.41 -8.99
CA TYR A 34 -1.25 -33.21 -8.29
C TYR A 34 -2.56 -32.68 -8.89
N ASP A 35 -2.67 -32.58 -10.22
CA ASP A 35 -3.87 -32.08 -10.89
C ASP A 35 -5.08 -33.00 -10.70
N GLN A 36 -4.86 -34.32 -10.76
CA GLN A 36 -5.87 -35.32 -10.46
C GLN A 36 -6.37 -35.21 -9.01
N ALA A 37 -5.46 -35.09 -8.05
CA ALA A 37 -5.80 -34.94 -6.63
C ALA A 37 -6.52 -33.60 -6.35
N LYS A 38 -6.05 -32.49 -6.94
CA LYS A 38 -6.67 -31.15 -6.82
C LYS A 38 -8.11 -31.17 -7.34
N ALA A 39 -8.35 -31.77 -8.50
CA ALA A 39 -9.68 -31.88 -9.09
C ALA A 39 -10.63 -32.76 -8.24
N ALA A 40 -10.11 -33.81 -7.60
CA ALA A 40 -10.89 -34.67 -6.70
C ALA A 40 -11.22 -33.98 -5.37
N LEU A 41 -10.24 -33.31 -4.75
CA LEU A 41 -10.43 -32.55 -3.51
C LEU A 41 -11.45 -31.41 -3.67
N ALA A 42 -11.43 -30.72 -4.82
CA ALA A 42 -12.42 -29.70 -5.14
C ALA A 42 -13.87 -30.23 -5.18
N LYS A 43 -14.06 -31.55 -5.32
CA LYS A 43 -15.35 -32.25 -5.29
C LYS A 43 -15.62 -32.98 -3.96
N GLY A 44 -14.77 -32.79 -2.95
CA GLY A 44 -14.88 -33.44 -1.64
C GLY A 44 -14.31 -34.87 -1.57
N ASN A 45 -13.62 -35.36 -2.61
CA ASN A 45 -13.02 -36.68 -2.62
C ASN A 45 -11.51 -36.61 -2.31
N SER A 46 -11.11 -37.02 -1.10
CA SER A 46 -9.71 -37.04 -0.65
C SER A 46 -8.94 -38.30 -1.05
N ALA A 47 -9.59 -39.36 -1.55
CA ALA A 47 -8.93 -40.64 -1.82
C ALA A 47 -7.76 -40.53 -2.82
N PRO A 48 -7.87 -39.78 -3.95
CA PRO A 48 -6.74 -39.63 -4.88
C PRO A 48 -5.55 -38.88 -4.28
N TYR A 49 -5.79 -37.90 -3.40
CA TYR A 49 -4.73 -37.24 -2.66
C TYR A 49 -4.05 -38.23 -1.71
N MET A 50 -4.81 -38.95 -0.89
CA MET A 50 -4.28 -39.92 0.08
C MET A 50 -3.41 -41.00 -0.59
N ALA A 51 -3.84 -41.51 -1.75
CA ALA A 51 -3.08 -42.48 -2.53
C ALA A 51 -1.77 -41.92 -3.11
N SER A 52 -1.71 -40.61 -3.35
CA SER A 52 -0.58 -39.95 -4.03
C SER A 52 0.40 -39.26 -3.08
N ARG A 53 0.14 -39.22 -1.76
CA ARG A 53 0.97 -38.48 -0.77
C ARG A 53 2.46 -38.86 -0.81
N SER A 54 2.76 -40.15 -0.86
CA SER A 54 4.16 -40.60 -0.92
C SER A 54 4.83 -40.26 -2.25
N ALA A 55 4.11 -40.34 -3.37
CA ALA A 55 4.63 -40.01 -4.69
C ALA A 55 4.81 -38.50 -4.92
N LEU A 56 4.02 -37.67 -4.22
CA LEU A 56 4.05 -36.22 -4.28
C LEU A 56 4.91 -35.56 -3.20
N ARG A 57 5.55 -36.33 -2.31
CA ARG A 57 6.29 -35.78 -1.15
C ARG A 57 7.34 -34.72 -1.53
N ASP A 58 8.03 -34.91 -2.66
CA ASP A 58 9.05 -33.97 -3.14
C ASP A 58 8.51 -32.89 -4.08
N TYR A 59 7.22 -32.96 -4.43
CA TYR A 59 6.58 -32.01 -5.32
C TYR A 59 6.24 -30.71 -4.56
N PRO A 60 6.75 -29.53 -5.00
CA PRO A 60 6.66 -28.31 -4.20
C PRO A 60 5.24 -27.93 -3.76
N LEU A 61 4.22 -28.20 -4.60
CA LEU A 61 2.85 -27.79 -4.34
C LEU A 61 2.03 -28.80 -3.53
N GLU A 62 2.57 -29.97 -3.18
CA GLU A 62 1.87 -30.97 -2.35
C GLU A 62 1.26 -30.39 -1.06
N PRO A 63 1.93 -29.48 -0.32
CA PRO A 63 1.37 -28.90 0.90
C PRO A 63 0.06 -28.12 0.70
N TYR A 64 -0.25 -27.69 -0.54
CA TYR A 64 -1.54 -27.06 -0.84
C TYR A 64 -2.69 -28.09 -0.85
N LEU A 65 -2.45 -29.31 -1.35
CA LEU A 65 -3.46 -30.38 -1.29
C LEU A 65 -3.67 -30.82 0.16
N ALA A 66 -2.57 -30.95 0.90
CA ALA A 66 -2.60 -31.26 2.33
C ALA A 66 -3.37 -30.20 3.13
N TYR A 67 -3.13 -28.91 2.84
CA TYR A 67 -3.88 -27.80 3.43
C TYR A 67 -5.38 -27.89 3.14
N ASP A 68 -5.77 -28.12 1.88
CA ASP A 68 -7.17 -28.16 1.46
C ASP A 68 -7.91 -29.35 2.10
N GLU A 69 -7.27 -30.52 2.14
CA GLU A 69 -7.82 -31.73 2.76
C GLU A 69 -8.00 -31.56 4.27
N LEU A 70 -6.95 -31.10 4.98
CA LEU A 70 -7.01 -30.87 6.42
C LEU A 70 -8.06 -29.81 6.78
N THR A 71 -8.13 -28.74 6.00
CA THR A 71 -9.12 -27.68 6.17
C THR A 71 -10.56 -28.21 6.04
N HIS A 72 -10.81 -29.11 5.08
CA HIS A 72 -12.13 -29.66 4.83
C HIS A 72 -12.67 -30.43 6.04
N ARG A 73 -11.83 -31.23 6.70
CA ARG A 73 -12.18 -32.04 7.87
C ARG A 73 -11.68 -31.45 9.20
N LEU A 74 -11.35 -30.16 9.25
CA LEU A 74 -10.71 -29.54 10.41
C LEU A 74 -11.47 -29.74 11.73
N LYS A 75 -12.81 -29.82 11.67
CA LYS A 75 -13.64 -30.06 12.85
C LYS A 75 -13.40 -31.44 13.49
N SER A 76 -13.02 -32.45 12.71
CA SER A 76 -12.73 -33.82 13.20
C SER A 76 -11.25 -34.16 13.26
N ALA A 77 -10.36 -33.29 12.76
CA ALA A 77 -8.91 -33.47 12.87
C ALA A 77 -8.46 -33.42 14.34
N SER A 78 -7.45 -34.23 14.69
CA SER A 78 -6.86 -34.22 16.03
C SER A 78 -5.93 -33.01 16.20
N ASN A 79 -5.67 -32.61 17.44
CA ASN A 79 -4.74 -31.50 17.70
C ASN A 79 -3.35 -31.86 17.18
N GLU A 80 -2.86 -33.08 17.43
CA GLU A 80 -1.53 -33.54 17.01
C GLU A 80 -1.32 -33.42 15.50
N GLU A 81 -2.36 -33.71 14.71
CA GLU A 81 -2.28 -33.59 13.26
C GLU A 81 -2.18 -32.14 12.80
N VAL A 82 -3.00 -31.25 13.36
CA VAL A 82 -2.99 -29.83 13.00
C VAL A 82 -1.68 -29.19 13.46
N GLU A 83 -1.21 -29.50 14.66
CA GLU A 83 0.05 -29.02 15.21
C GLU A 83 1.25 -29.45 14.35
N ARG A 84 1.30 -30.72 13.93
CA ARG A 84 2.31 -31.21 13.00
C ARG A 84 2.26 -30.44 11.67
N PHE A 85 1.07 -30.25 11.11
CA PHE A 85 0.91 -29.49 9.86
C PHE A 85 1.40 -28.05 9.99
N LEU A 86 1.05 -27.36 11.08
CA LEU A 86 1.50 -25.99 11.36
C LEU A 86 3.02 -25.92 11.55
N THR A 87 3.63 -26.96 12.14
CA THR A 87 5.07 -27.05 12.38
C THR A 87 5.84 -27.27 11.08
N GLU A 88 5.38 -28.18 10.23
CA GLU A 88 6.06 -28.56 8.97
C GLU A 88 5.79 -27.58 7.82
N HIS A 89 4.64 -26.91 7.82
CA HIS A 89 4.17 -26.04 6.73
C HIS A 89 3.80 -24.62 7.19
N GLY A 90 4.45 -24.16 8.26
CA GLY A 90 4.29 -22.81 8.82
C GLY A 90 4.64 -21.67 7.84
N ASP A 91 5.33 -21.97 6.75
CA ASP A 91 5.74 -21.02 5.71
C ASP A 91 4.70 -20.85 4.58
N LEU A 92 3.57 -21.57 4.62
CA LEU A 92 2.51 -21.41 3.64
C LEU A 92 1.82 -20.04 3.80
N PRO A 93 1.62 -19.27 2.72
CA PRO A 93 1.01 -17.93 2.83
C PRO A 93 -0.39 -17.93 3.46
N GLN A 94 -1.15 -19.02 3.29
CA GLN A 94 -2.50 -19.19 3.81
C GLN A 94 -2.56 -19.79 5.22
N ILE A 95 -1.42 -20.11 5.85
CA ILE A 95 -1.41 -20.83 7.14
C ILE A 95 -2.17 -20.09 8.25
N GLY A 96 -2.17 -18.76 8.20
CA GLY A 96 -2.91 -17.92 9.14
C GLY A 96 -4.42 -18.18 9.12
N TRP A 97 -5.01 -18.53 7.97
CA TRP A 97 -6.43 -18.87 7.86
C TRP A 97 -6.75 -20.22 8.52
N LEU A 98 -5.85 -21.19 8.41
CA LEU A 98 -5.96 -22.45 9.12
C LEU A 98 -5.86 -22.23 10.64
N LYS A 99 -4.85 -21.45 11.08
CA LYS A 99 -4.71 -21.07 12.50
C LYS A 99 -5.97 -20.37 13.01
N LEU A 100 -6.52 -19.40 12.28
CA LEU A 100 -7.77 -18.71 12.65
C LEU A 100 -8.92 -19.70 12.88
N ARG A 101 -9.16 -20.60 11.92
CA ARG A 101 -10.27 -21.57 11.98
C ARG A 101 -10.08 -22.58 13.11
N TRP A 102 -8.86 -23.06 13.29
CA TRP A 102 -8.55 -24.04 14.33
C TRP A 102 -8.61 -23.42 15.73
N LEU A 103 -8.00 -22.25 15.94
CA LEU A 103 -8.08 -21.52 17.21
C LEU A 103 -9.53 -21.17 17.58
N ARG A 104 -10.40 -20.85 16.61
CA ARG A 104 -11.83 -20.69 16.87
C ARG A 104 -12.45 -21.98 17.42
N LEU A 105 -12.19 -23.13 16.79
CA LEU A 105 -12.69 -24.42 17.27
C LEU A 105 -12.16 -24.77 18.67
N LEU A 106 -10.91 -24.43 18.99
CA LEU A 106 -10.34 -24.65 20.32
C LEU A 106 -11.05 -23.78 21.36
N ALA A 107 -11.29 -22.51 21.07
CA ALA A 107 -12.02 -21.61 21.96
C ALA A 107 -13.48 -22.07 22.18
N ASP A 108 -14.17 -22.48 21.10
CA ASP A 108 -15.55 -23.01 21.17
C ASP A 108 -15.65 -24.27 22.05
N ARG A 109 -14.57 -25.07 22.13
CA ARG A 109 -14.47 -26.28 22.97
C ARG A 109 -13.96 -26.01 24.38
N GLY A 110 -13.52 -24.79 24.68
CA GLY A 110 -12.86 -24.46 25.94
C GLY A 110 -11.43 -25.00 26.07
N ASP A 111 -10.79 -25.45 24.98
CA ASP A 111 -9.38 -25.90 24.98
C ASP A 111 -8.43 -24.68 24.97
N TRP A 112 -8.45 -23.96 26.09
CA TRP A 112 -7.70 -22.73 26.26
C TRP A 112 -6.20 -22.94 26.34
N LYS A 113 -5.75 -24.10 26.85
CA LYS A 113 -4.33 -24.44 26.94
C LYS A 113 -3.71 -24.53 25.54
N THR A 114 -4.35 -25.25 24.63
CA THR A 114 -3.88 -25.34 23.24
C THR A 114 -4.05 -24.01 22.51
N PHE A 115 -5.16 -23.29 22.75
CA PHE A 115 -5.41 -21.98 22.15
C PHE A 115 -4.26 -20.99 22.41
N VAL A 116 -3.84 -20.81 23.67
CA VAL A 116 -2.81 -19.82 24.00
C VAL A 116 -1.42 -20.20 23.52
N ASN A 117 -1.11 -21.49 23.39
CA ASN A 117 0.15 -21.95 22.82
C ASN A 117 0.31 -21.54 21.34
N TYR A 118 -0.80 -21.47 20.61
CA TYR A 118 -0.80 -21.20 19.17
C TYR A 118 -1.36 -19.83 18.79
N TYR A 119 -1.93 -19.08 19.72
CA TYR A 119 -2.32 -17.68 19.53
C TYR A 119 -1.09 -16.84 19.17
N ASP A 120 -1.22 -16.04 18.13
CA ASP A 120 -0.17 -15.11 17.68
C ASP A 120 -0.81 -13.76 17.36
N PRO A 121 -0.54 -12.69 18.14
CA PRO A 121 -1.10 -11.37 17.89
C PRO A 121 -0.64 -10.79 16.53
N LYS A 122 0.48 -11.25 15.98
CA LYS A 122 1.00 -10.79 14.67
C LYS A 122 0.17 -11.29 13.49
N LEU A 123 -0.76 -12.22 13.71
CA LEU A 123 -1.73 -12.62 12.68
C LEU A 123 -2.75 -11.52 12.35
N ASN A 124 -2.91 -10.51 13.22
CA ASN A 124 -3.80 -9.36 13.04
C ASN A 124 -5.28 -9.76 12.78
N PHE A 125 -5.72 -10.89 13.33
CA PHE A 125 -7.14 -11.26 13.36
C PHE A 125 -7.77 -10.76 14.65
N THR A 126 -8.54 -9.68 14.57
CA THR A 126 -9.28 -9.11 15.71
C THR A 126 -10.13 -10.15 16.45
N GLU A 127 -10.68 -11.12 15.74
CA GLU A 127 -11.45 -12.21 16.34
C GLU A 127 -10.62 -13.02 17.34
N LEU A 128 -9.37 -13.36 17.00
CA LEU A 128 -8.47 -14.08 17.89
C LEU A 128 -8.04 -13.22 19.08
N ASP A 129 -7.81 -11.92 18.87
CA ASP A 129 -7.53 -10.99 19.95
C ASP A 129 -8.70 -10.92 20.95
N CYS A 130 -9.94 -10.97 20.46
CA CYS A 130 -11.13 -10.99 21.32
C CYS A 130 -11.25 -12.30 22.09
N LEU A 131 -11.01 -13.45 21.44
CA LEU A 131 -10.96 -14.75 22.13
C LEU A 131 -9.83 -14.81 23.17
N TYR A 132 -8.67 -14.21 22.88
CA TYR A 132 -7.57 -14.09 23.84
C TYR A 132 -7.92 -13.19 25.02
N GLY A 133 -8.63 -12.08 24.78
CA GLY A 133 -9.18 -11.26 25.88
C GLY A 133 -10.17 -12.03 26.75
N GLN A 134 -11.01 -12.90 26.17
CA GLN A 134 -11.91 -13.76 26.94
C GLN A 134 -11.13 -14.76 27.79
N TYR A 135 -10.09 -15.38 27.21
CA TYR A 135 -9.16 -16.23 27.96
C TYR A 135 -8.58 -15.49 29.17
N GLN A 136 -8.05 -14.28 28.99
CA GLN A 136 -7.44 -13.49 30.05
C GLN A 136 -8.42 -13.25 31.21
N LEU A 137 -9.66 -12.83 30.91
CA LEU A 137 -10.68 -12.61 31.93
C LEU A 137 -11.08 -13.90 32.66
N GLY A 138 -11.17 -15.03 31.94
CA GLY A 138 -11.53 -16.33 32.50
C GLY A 138 -10.42 -17.03 33.30
N HIS A 139 -9.15 -16.61 33.16
CA HIS A 139 -7.99 -17.29 33.73
C HIS A 139 -7.18 -16.39 34.69
N GLY A 140 -7.83 -15.44 35.34
CA GLY A 140 -7.23 -14.62 36.40
C GLY A 140 -6.34 -13.48 35.94
N GLN A 141 -6.20 -13.24 34.63
CA GLN A 141 -5.43 -12.13 34.04
C GLN A 141 -6.35 -10.93 33.77
N LYS A 142 -7.06 -10.47 34.80
CA LYS A 142 -8.13 -9.47 34.64
C LYS A 142 -7.61 -8.12 34.16
N ALA A 143 -6.49 -7.64 34.70
CA ALA A 143 -5.95 -6.34 34.33
C ALA A 143 -5.58 -6.29 32.83
N GLU A 144 -4.93 -7.35 32.34
CA GLU A 144 -4.58 -7.53 30.94
C GLU A 144 -5.82 -7.70 30.06
N GLY A 145 -6.80 -8.49 30.52
CA GLY A 145 -8.08 -8.67 29.82
C GLY A 145 -8.89 -7.37 29.69
N TYR A 146 -8.83 -6.48 30.69
CA TYR A 146 -9.43 -5.15 30.62
C TYR A 146 -8.70 -4.25 29.61
N ALA A 147 -7.36 -4.26 29.62
CA ALA A 147 -6.56 -3.51 28.65
C ALA A 147 -6.82 -3.98 27.21
N THR A 148 -6.90 -5.30 26.99
CA THR A 148 -7.27 -5.91 25.71
C THR A 148 -8.67 -5.49 25.28
N SER A 149 -9.65 -5.58 26.19
CA SER A 149 -11.03 -5.15 25.94
C SER A 149 -11.11 -3.68 25.54
N GLU A 150 -10.46 -2.78 26.29
CA GLU A 150 -10.51 -1.34 26.01
C GLU A 150 -9.86 -0.98 24.67
N ARG A 151 -8.69 -1.58 24.37
CA ARG A 151 -8.02 -1.42 23.07
C ARG A 151 -8.91 -1.86 21.90
N LEU A 152 -9.61 -2.98 22.05
CA LEU A 152 -10.51 -3.53 21.02
C LEU A 152 -11.85 -2.78 20.97
N TRP A 153 -12.25 -2.14 22.05
CA TRP A 153 -13.45 -1.32 22.16
C TRP A 153 -13.28 0.04 21.50
N LEU A 154 -12.17 0.74 21.74
CA LEU A 154 -11.88 2.10 21.25
C LEU A 154 -11.51 2.12 19.76
N VAL A 155 -12.42 1.64 18.92
CA VAL A 155 -12.34 1.65 17.46
C VAL A 155 -13.66 2.13 16.84
N GLY A 156 -13.56 2.90 15.77
CA GLY A 156 -14.73 3.48 15.08
C GLY A 156 -15.47 2.52 14.14
N LYS A 157 -15.28 1.21 14.23
CA LYS A 157 -15.89 0.20 13.35
C LYS A 157 -16.52 -0.93 14.14
N SER A 158 -17.47 -1.64 13.51
CA SER A 158 -18.04 -2.87 14.07
C SER A 158 -16.96 -3.94 14.21
N GLN A 159 -17.06 -4.73 15.27
CA GLN A 159 -16.10 -5.78 15.61
C GLN A 159 -16.71 -7.17 15.37
N PRO A 160 -15.88 -8.23 15.24
CA PRO A 160 -16.37 -9.61 15.15
C PRO A 160 -17.22 -10.03 16.35
N ALA A 161 -18.10 -11.02 16.18
CA ALA A 161 -19.01 -11.50 17.22
C ALA A 161 -18.30 -11.97 18.51
N ALA A 162 -17.09 -12.54 18.41
CA ALA A 162 -16.28 -12.89 19.58
C ALA A 162 -15.96 -11.68 20.47
N CYS A 163 -15.93 -10.47 19.90
CA CYS A 163 -15.72 -9.25 20.66
C CYS A 163 -16.97 -8.82 21.44
N ASP A 164 -18.17 -9.14 20.95
CA ASP A 164 -19.41 -8.84 21.68
C ASP A 164 -19.46 -9.61 23.00
N THR A 165 -19.04 -10.87 23.00
CA THR A 165 -18.86 -11.67 24.23
C THR A 165 -17.82 -11.05 25.16
N LEU A 166 -16.64 -10.67 24.63
CA LEU A 166 -15.59 -10.02 25.42
C LEU A 166 -16.09 -8.71 26.06
N PHE A 167 -16.74 -7.85 25.28
CA PHE A 167 -17.28 -6.58 25.76
C PHE A 167 -18.42 -6.80 26.75
N GLY A 168 -19.22 -7.85 26.58
CA GLY A 168 -20.24 -8.27 27.54
C GLY A 168 -19.64 -8.65 28.89
N LEU A 169 -18.58 -9.47 28.91
CA LEU A 169 -17.85 -9.82 30.14
C LEU A 169 -17.26 -8.58 30.81
N TRP A 170 -16.57 -7.75 30.04
CA TRP A 170 -15.95 -6.51 30.52
C TRP A 170 -16.98 -5.51 31.07
N GLN A 171 -18.14 -5.39 30.41
CA GLN A 171 -19.28 -4.61 30.91
C GLN A 171 -19.87 -5.19 32.19
N GLY A 172 -20.02 -6.52 32.27
CA GLY A 172 -20.52 -7.23 33.46
C GLY A 172 -19.64 -7.01 34.69
N GLU A 173 -18.35 -6.75 34.51
CA GLU A 173 -17.40 -6.38 35.56
C GLU A 173 -17.31 -4.86 35.81
N GLY A 174 -18.26 -4.07 35.32
CA GLY A 174 -18.41 -2.64 35.60
C GLY A 174 -17.39 -1.73 34.90
N GLN A 175 -16.61 -2.24 33.94
CA GLN A 175 -15.51 -1.48 33.34
C GLN A 175 -15.91 -0.59 32.15
N LEU A 176 -17.08 -0.84 31.56
CA LEU A 176 -17.62 -0.07 30.44
C LEU A 176 -18.40 1.15 30.95
N THR A 177 -17.65 2.22 31.23
CA THR A 177 -18.21 3.51 31.65
C THR A 177 -18.86 4.28 30.49
N GLU A 178 -19.75 5.23 30.82
CA GLU A 178 -20.36 6.14 29.84
C GLU A 178 -19.31 6.89 29.01
N GLU A 179 -18.22 7.35 29.63
CA GLU A 179 -17.10 8.02 28.96
C GLU A 179 -16.45 7.14 27.87
N LYS A 180 -16.31 5.84 28.11
CA LYS A 180 -15.76 4.90 27.09
C LYS A 180 -16.75 4.65 25.96
N VAL A 181 -18.06 4.67 26.24
CA VAL A 181 -19.10 4.61 25.21
C VAL A 181 -19.06 5.89 24.35
N TRP A 182 -18.92 7.06 24.99
CA TRP A 182 -18.80 8.37 24.34
C TRP A 182 -17.57 8.44 23.42
N LYS A 183 -16.39 8.00 23.88
CA LYS A 183 -15.19 7.93 23.05
C LYS A 183 -15.38 7.06 21.80
N ARG A 184 -15.98 5.88 21.96
CA ARG A 184 -16.26 4.98 20.81
C ARG A 184 -17.30 5.57 19.87
N LEU A 185 -18.31 6.28 20.39
CA LEU A 185 -19.29 7.02 19.60
C LEU A 185 -18.60 8.06 18.71
N LYS A 186 -17.71 8.87 19.28
CA LYS A 186 -16.91 9.88 18.56
C LYS A 186 -16.09 9.23 17.44
N LEU A 187 -15.37 8.16 17.74
CA LEU A 187 -14.60 7.41 16.74
C LEU A 187 -15.48 6.82 15.62
N ALA A 188 -16.66 6.30 15.95
CA ALA A 188 -17.60 5.76 14.97
C ALA A 188 -18.16 6.86 14.06
N ALA A 189 -18.48 8.03 14.63
CA ALA A 189 -18.94 9.20 13.87
C ALA A 189 -17.84 9.74 12.94
N GLU A 190 -16.59 9.83 13.40
CA GLU A 190 -15.42 10.22 12.60
C GLU A 190 -15.16 9.26 11.45
N ALA A 191 -15.28 7.96 11.70
CA ALA A 191 -15.18 6.89 10.70
C ALA A 191 -16.40 6.78 9.78
N ARG A 192 -17.43 7.60 9.98
CA ARG A 192 -18.71 7.61 9.23
C ARG A 192 -19.53 6.32 9.37
N ASN A 193 -19.33 5.57 10.44
CA ASN A 193 -20.10 4.38 10.77
C ASN A 193 -21.33 4.75 11.61
N TYR A 194 -22.28 5.46 10.99
CA TYR A 194 -23.42 6.06 11.70
C TYR A 194 -24.38 5.04 12.33
N SER A 195 -24.47 3.83 11.79
CA SER A 195 -25.27 2.77 12.40
C SER A 195 -24.70 2.37 13.77
N LEU A 196 -23.39 2.11 13.84
CA LEU A 196 -22.70 1.86 15.11
C LEU A 196 -22.80 3.06 16.05
N ALA A 197 -22.57 4.27 15.53
CA ALA A 197 -22.66 5.48 16.33
C ALA A 197 -24.07 5.65 16.93
N SER A 198 -25.13 5.44 16.16
CA SER A 198 -26.51 5.55 16.63
C SER A 198 -26.84 4.52 17.71
N HIS A 199 -26.37 3.26 17.54
CA HIS A 199 -26.51 2.24 18.57
C HIS A 199 -25.76 2.60 19.87
N LEU A 200 -24.57 3.19 19.78
CA LEU A 200 -23.82 3.63 20.96
C LEU A 200 -24.50 4.82 21.65
N ALA A 201 -25.05 5.77 20.90
CA ALA A 201 -25.77 6.91 21.45
C ALA A 201 -27.00 6.49 22.29
N GLN A 202 -27.71 5.45 21.87
CA GLN A 202 -28.84 4.86 22.63
C GLN A 202 -28.42 4.22 23.96
N ARG A 203 -27.13 3.91 24.13
CA ARG A 203 -26.59 3.28 25.34
C ARG A 203 -26.04 4.28 26.36
N LEU A 204 -26.06 5.58 26.05
CA LEU A 204 -25.59 6.64 26.95
C LEU A 204 -26.68 7.00 27.97
N PRO A 205 -26.47 6.77 29.28
CA PRO A 205 -27.48 7.07 30.29
C PRO A 205 -27.81 8.56 30.43
N THR A 206 -26.80 9.42 30.31
CA THR A 206 -26.93 10.88 30.55
C THR A 206 -26.65 11.71 29.30
N LEU A 207 -25.79 11.22 28.40
CA LEU A 207 -25.35 11.93 27.19
C LEU A 207 -26.12 11.54 25.92
N GLY A 208 -27.26 10.85 26.02
CA GLY A 208 -28.02 10.37 24.85
C GLY A 208 -28.41 11.49 23.86
N ASN A 209 -28.81 12.66 24.37
CA ASN A 209 -29.16 13.82 23.54
C ASN A 209 -27.95 14.36 22.76
N GLN A 210 -26.82 14.58 23.44
CA GLN A 210 -25.57 15.01 22.81
C GLN A 210 -25.03 13.94 21.86
N GLY A 211 -25.25 12.65 22.16
CA GLY A 211 -24.84 11.56 21.30
C GLY A 211 -25.62 11.53 19.99
N ALA A 212 -26.94 11.71 20.04
CA ALA A 212 -27.77 11.88 18.84
C ALA A 212 -27.35 13.13 18.04
N LEU A 213 -27.04 14.23 18.75
CA LEU A 213 -26.55 15.46 18.13
C LEU A 213 -25.20 15.26 17.43
N MET A 214 -24.27 14.48 18.01
CA MET A 214 -22.99 14.13 17.40
C MET A 214 -23.19 13.42 16.06
N VAL A 215 -24.10 12.44 16.00
CA VAL A 215 -24.41 11.72 14.75
C VAL A 215 -25.00 12.67 13.71
N SER A 216 -25.97 13.51 14.09
CA SER A 216 -26.58 14.51 13.20
C SER A 216 -25.53 15.46 12.61
N VAL A 217 -24.65 16.01 13.47
CA VAL A 217 -23.60 16.95 13.05
C VAL A 217 -22.55 16.27 12.18
N ALA A 218 -22.17 15.02 12.46
CA ALA A 218 -21.23 14.26 11.63
C ALA A 218 -21.76 14.05 10.19
N GLN A 219 -23.07 13.87 10.04
CA GLN A 219 -23.75 13.74 8.75
C GLN A 219 -23.91 15.10 8.04
N ASN A 220 -24.31 16.14 8.78
CA ASN A 220 -24.52 17.49 8.26
C ASN A 220 -23.86 18.56 9.16
N PRO A 221 -22.56 18.84 8.99
CA PRO A 221 -21.85 19.78 9.85
C PRO A 221 -22.23 21.25 9.61
N ALA A 222 -22.93 21.56 8.50
CA ALA A 222 -23.39 22.91 8.22
C ALA A 222 -24.43 23.41 9.26
N GLN A 223 -25.08 22.51 9.99
CA GLN A 223 -25.99 22.83 11.09
C GLN A 223 -25.31 23.64 12.19
N LEU A 224 -23.97 23.56 12.33
CA LEU A 224 -23.20 24.38 13.28
C LEU A 224 -23.34 25.89 13.06
N SER A 225 -23.91 26.33 11.93
CA SER A 225 -24.29 27.73 11.71
C SER A 225 -25.40 28.20 12.66
N GLN A 226 -26.19 27.28 13.22
CA GLN A 226 -27.22 27.55 14.21
C GLN A 226 -26.60 27.70 15.60
N THR A 227 -25.77 28.73 15.80
CA THR A 227 -24.91 28.87 16.99
C THR A 227 -25.66 28.83 18.32
N GLY A 228 -26.90 29.33 18.36
CA GLY A 228 -27.76 29.25 19.55
C GLY A 228 -28.17 27.82 19.94
N ARG A 229 -28.12 26.85 19.02
CA ARG A 229 -28.40 25.43 19.31
C ARG A 229 -27.22 24.71 19.97
N PHE A 230 -26.01 25.25 19.81
CA PHE A 230 -24.76 24.64 20.28
C PHE A 230 -24.05 25.52 21.33
N SER A 231 -24.83 26.20 22.18
CA SER A 231 -24.32 27.16 23.16
C SER A 231 -24.10 26.58 24.56
N GLN A 232 -24.54 25.35 24.83
CA GLN A 232 -24.39 24.71 26.13
C GLN A 232 -22.92 24.53 26.47
N ARG A 233 -22.47 25.10 27.61
CA ARG A 233 -21.06 25.17 27.99
C ARG A 233 -20.61 23.90 28.73
N ASP A 234 -20.57 22.78 28.02
CA ASP A 234 -20.03 21.51 28.51
C ASP A 234 -19.09 20.84 27.50
N HIS A 235 -18.35 19.82 27.96
CA HIS A 235 -17.39 19.10 27.13
C HIS A 235 -18.06 18.28 26.03
N ALA A 236 -19.25 17.71 26.27
CA ALA A 236 -19.96 16.92 25.27
C ALA A 236 -20.39 17.77 24.06
N THR A 237 -20.84 19.00 24.29
CA THR A 237 -21.17 19.97 23.23
C THR A 237 -19.91 20.44 22.52
N ALA A 238 -18.81 20.67 23.24
CA ALA A 238 -17.51 20.98 22.64
C ALA A 238 -17.04 19.84 21.71
N ASP A 239 -17.16 18.57 22.13
CA ASP A 239 -16.86 17.39 21.32
C ASP A 239 -17.67 17.34 20.01
N VAL A 240 -18.99 17.55 20.12
CA VAL A 240 -19.92 17.59 18.97
C VAL A 240 -19.50 18.67 17.97
N VAL A 241 -19.29 19.89 18.47
CA VAL A 241 -18.90 21.03 17.62
C VAL A 241 -17.50 20.81 17.04
N GLY A 242 -16.55 20.32 17.83
CA GLY A 242 -15.18 20.06 17.37
C GLY A 242 -15.13 19.02 16.25
N LEU A 243 -15.88 17.92 16.38
CA LEU A 243 -16.04 16.94 15.31
C LEU A 243 -16.66 17.58 14.06
N GLY A 244 -17.74 18.34 14.24
CA GLY A 244 -18.42 19.01 13.13
C GLY A 244 -17.55 20.05 12.41
N LEU A 245 -16.76 20.84 13.13
CA LEU A 245 -15.83 21.82 12.56
C LEU A 245 -14.75 21.12 11.72
N ARG A 246 -14.12 20.06 12.23
CA ARG A 246 -13.17 19.24 11.45
C ARG A 246 -13.82 18.65 10.19
N ARG A 247 -15.08 18.22 10.29
CA ARG A 247 -15.84 17.68 9.15
C ARG A 247 -16.20 18.76 8.13
N LEU A 248 -16.60 19.94 8.59
CA LEU A 248 -16.93 21.10 7.77
C LEU A 248 -15.69 21.63 7.05
N ALA A 249 -14.54 21.64 7.73
CA ALA A 249 -13.27 22.11 7.17
C ALA A 249 -12.89 21.43 5.84
N ARG A 250 -13.27 20.16 5.65
CA ARG A 250 -13.03 19.43 4.39
C ARG A 250 -13.88 19.91 3.21
N GLN A 251 -15.01 20.57 3.48
CA GLN A 251 -15.97 21.05 2.47
C GLN A 251 -15.92 22.56 2.32
N ASP A 252 -15.90 23.28 3.44
CA ASP A 252 -15.96 24.73 3.55
C ASP A 252 -15.08 25.19 4.73
N PRO A 253 -13.74 25.18 4.55
CA PRO A 253 -12.79 25.61 5.57
C PRO A 253 -12.92 27.10 5.95
N GLU A 254 -13.41 27.93 5.03
CA GLU A 254 -13.65 29.36 5.28
C GLU A 254 -14.77 29.53 6.30
N LYS A 255 -15.89 28.82 6.11
CA LYS A 255 -17.00 28.80 7.09
C LYS A 255 -16.60 28.12 8.40
N ALA A 256 -15.81 27.05 8.34
CA ALA A 256 -15.31 26.38 9.54
C ALA A 256 -14.43 27.30 10.38
N LEU A 257 -13.58 28.12 9.75
CA LEU A 257 -12.77 29.12 10.45
C LEU A 257 -13.65 30.15 11.17
N SER A 258 -14.62 30.75 10.46
CA SER A 258 -15.54 31.74 11.07
C SER A 258 -16.32 31.17 12.25
N LEU A 259 -16.71 29.89 12.18
CA LEU A 259 -17.39 29.23 13.29
C LEU A 259 -16.44 28.89 14.45
N LEU A 260 -15.19 28.51 14.17
CA LEU A 260 -14.18 28.29 15.22
C LEU A 260 -13.96 29.57 16.03
N ASP A 261 -13.88 30.73 15.37
CA ASP A 261 -13.68 32.02 16.05
C ASP A 261 -14.80 32.29 17.06
N TYR A 262 -16.06 32.00 16.71
CA TYR A 262 -17.21 32.09 17.62
C TYR A 262 -17.14 31.05 18.75
N TYR A 263 -16.97 29.77 18.40
CA TYR A 263 -17.07 28.68 19.37
C TYR A 263 -15.86 28.62 20.33
N SER A 264 -14.68 29.11 19.94
CA SER A 264 -13.48 29.08 20.77
C SER A 264 -13.64 29.85 22.09
N SER A 265 -14.45 30.91 22.09
CA SER A 265 -14.84 31.64 23.30
C SER A 265 -16.11 31.12 23.99
N ALA A 266 -17.00 30.45 23.24
CA ALA A 266 -18.29 29.98 23.75
C ALA A 266 -18.19 28.62 24.47
N LEU A 267 -17.35 27.70 23.99
CA LEU A 267 -17.30 26.31 24.46
C LEU A 267 -15.98 25.96 25.16
N PRO A 268 -16.01 25.06 26.16
CA PRO A 268 -14.82 24.62 26.90
C PRO A 268 -14.04 23.54 26.14
N PHE A 269 -13.52 23.87 24.95
CA PHE A 269 -12.64 22.97 24.22
C PHE A 269 -11.36 22.70 25.02
N SER A 270 -10.93 21.45 25.03
CA SER A 270 -9.60 21.11 25.51
C SER A 270 -8.52 21.71 24.60
N SER A 271 -7.30 21.89 25.13
CA SER A 271 -6.16 22.39 24.35
C SER A 271 -5.90 21.51 23.13
N ASP A 272 -5.95 20.18 23.31
CA ASP A 272 -5.71 19.20 22.24
C ASP A 272 -6.77 19.30 21.13
N GLU A 273 -8.02 19.56 21.49
CA GLU A 273 -9.09 19.72 20.50
C GLU A 273 -8.99 21.02 19.72
N LYS A 274 -8.69 22.14 20.38
CA LYS A 274 -8.47 23.42 19.67
C LYS A 274 -7.36 23.26 18.64
N VAL A 275 -6.26 22.62 19.04
CA VAL A 275 -5.14 22.29 18.15
C VAL A 275 -5.62 21.40 17.01
N ALA A 276 -6.33 20.29 17.27
CA ALA A 276 -6.82 19.39 16.22
C ALA A 276 -7.77 20.07 15.22
N ILE A 277 -8.68 20.94 15.70
CA ILE A 277 -9.62 21.68 14.85
C ILE A 277 -8.86 22.70 13.99
N ALA A 278 -8.00 23.52 14.61
CA ALA A 278 -7.21 24.52 13.90
C ALA A 278 -6.27 23.91 12.87
N ARG A 279 -5.69 22.73 13.17
CA ARG A 279 -4.87 21.97 12.21
C ARG A 279 -5.67 21.54 10.98
N GLU A 280 -6.83 20.92 11.14
CA GLU A 280 -7.65 20.47 10.00
C GLU A 280 -8.13 21.66 9.14
N ILE A 281 -8.57 22.75 9.78
CA ILE A 281 -8.96 23.99 9.08
C ILE A 281 -7.75 24.58 8.34
N GLY A 282 -6.62 24.76 9.01
CA GLY A 282 -5.39 25.31 8.44
C GLY A 282 -4.88 24.51 7.25
N LEU A 283 -4.85 23.18 7.36
CA LEU A 283 -4.44 22.29 6.26
C LEU A 283 -5.38 22.39 5.05
N SER A 284 -6.70 22.48 5.29
CA SER A 284 -7.68 22.60 4.21
C SER A 284 -7.59 23.97 3.51
N LEU A 285 -7.44 25.06 4.27
CA LEU A 285 -7.17 26.39 3.71
C LEU A 285 -5.87 26.43 2.91
N ALA A 286 -4.78 25.85 3.44
CA ALA A 286 -3.49 25.83 2.78
C ALA A 286 -3.51 25.05 1.45
N LYS A 287 -4.27 23.94 1.39
CA LYS A 287 -4.52 23.17 0.17
C LYS A 287 -5.34 23.91 -0.89
N ARG A 288 -6.05 24.98 -0.49
CA ARG A 288 -6.74 25.92 -1.37
C ARG A 288 -5.94 27.19 -1.66
N PHE A 289 -4.70 27.24 -1.17
CA PHE A 289 -3.79 28.39 -1.29
C PHE A 289 -4.28 29.66 -0.59
N ASP A 290 -5.12 29.53 0.45
CA ASP A 290 -5.62 30.66 1.22
C ASP A 290 -4.59 31.13 2.28
N PRO A 291 -4.15 32.40 2.25
CA PRO A 291 -3.12 32.91 3.17
C PRO A 291 -3.57 32.95 4.64
N ARG A 292 -4.87 32.92 4.95
CA ARG A 292 -5.40 32.86 6.32
C ARG A 292 -4.95 31.60 7.06
N ALA A 293 -4.54 30.56 6.34
CA ALA A 293 -3.97 29.36 6.93
C ALA A 293 -2.65 29.63 7.68
N LEU A 294 -1.82 30.58 7.22
CA LEU A 294 -0.49 30.83 7.78
C LEU A 294 -0.53 31.29 9.25
N PRO A 295 -1.28 32.35 9.63
CA PRO A 295 -1.37 32.76 11.03
C PRO A 295 -1.99 31.65 11.90
N LEU A 296 -3.03 30.96 11.42
CA LEU A 296 -3.69 29.88 12.15
C LEU A 296 -2.72 28.72 12.45
N MET A 297 -2.03 28.20 11.43
CA MET A 297 -1.05 27.11 11.60
C MET A 297 0.15 27.54 12.46
N THR A 298 0.56 28.81 12.40
CA THR A 298 1.66 29.33 13.22
C THR A 298 1.28 29.44 14.69
N GLN A 299 0.06 29.89 14.99
CA GLN A 299 -0.45 30.00 16.35
C GLN A 299 -0.64 28.62 17.02
N TYR A 300 -1.19 27.65 16.29
CA TYR A 300 -1.55 26.34 16.85
C TYR A 300 -0.49 25.25 16.67
N ASP A 301 0.58 25.51 15.92
CA ASP A 301 1.78 24.66 15.86
C ASP A 301 3.07 25.51 15.78
N PRO A 302 3.39 26.28 16.83
CA PRO A 302 4.59 27.13 16.88
C PRO A 302 5.88 26.30 16.99
N GLY A 303 5.79 25.10 17.58
CA GLY A 303 6.92 24.19 17.79
C GLY A 303 7.17 23.19 16.66
N LEU A 304 6.45 23.30 15.54
CA LEU A 304 6.58 22.41 14.37
C LEU A 304 6.44 20.92 14.73
N ARG A 305 5.49 20.60 15.61
CA ARG A 305 5.28 19.23 16.11
C ARG A 305 4.50 18.38 15.13
N ASP A 306 3.75 19.02 14.23
CA ASP A 306 3.00 18.33 13.18
C ASP A 306 3.70 18.53 11.83
N ASN A 307 4.32 17.46 11.35
CA ASN A 307 5.05 17.48 10.08
C ASN A 307 4.14 17.86 8.91
N THR A 308 2.88 17.41 8.90
CA THR A 308 1.95 17.70 7.79
C THR A 308 1.65 19.19 7.75
N VAL A 309 1.39 19.80 8.90
CA VAL A 309 1.16 21.25 9.04
C VAL A 309 2.40 22.03 8.65
N THR A 310 3.57 21.59 9.08
CA THR A 310 4.86 22.24 8.77
C THR A 310 5.16 22.21 7.27
N GLU A 311 4.98 21.05 6.63
CA GLU A 311 5.15 20.92 5.18
C GLU A 311 4.16 21.81 4.42
N TRP A 312 2.86 21.80 4.79
CA TRP A 312 1.84 22.60 4.10
C TRP A 312 1.98 24.11 4.32
N ARG A 313 2.44 24.53 5.50
CA ARG A 313 2.82 25.92 5.78
C ARG A 313 3.95 26.36 4.84
N THR A 314 4.98 25.52 4.69
CA THR A 314 6.08 25.81 3.77
C THR A 314 5.59 25.84 2.31
N ARG A 315 4.79 24.85 1.88
CA ARG A 315 4.17 24.80 0.53
C ARG A 315 3.36 26.06 0.22
N LEU A 316 2.58 26.54 1.18
CA LEU A 316 1.79 27.75 1.00
C LEU A 316 2.68 28.99 0.85
N LEU A 317 3.73 29.12 1.66
CA LEU A 317 4.72 30.20 1.50
C LEU A 317 5.38 30.16 0.10
N LEU A 318 5.72 28.97 -0.40
CA LEU A 318 6.24 28.78 -1.76
C LEU A 318 5.24 29.23 -2.81
N ARG A 319 3.96 28.82 -2.67
CA ARG A 319 2.89 29.18 -3.61
C ARG A 319 2.65 30.69 -3.67
N LEU A 320 2.77 31.37 -2.53
CA LEU A 320 2.59 32.82 -2.39
C LEU A 320 3.85 33.63 -2.74
N GLY A 321 4.96 32.98 -3.09
CA GLY A 321 6.22 33.66 -3.41
C GLY A 321 6.91 34.32 -2.21
N ARG A 322 6.61 33.88 -0.98
CA ARG A 322 7.20 34.42 0.27
C ARG A 322 8.51 33.70 0.60
N TRP A 323 9.53 33.94 -0.22
CA TRP A 323 10.78 33.16 -0.23
C TRP A 323 11.60 33.27 1.06
N ASP A 324 11.73 34.47 1.63
CA ASP A 324 12.48 34.69 2.87
C ASP A 324 11.89 33.90 4.04
N GLU A 325 10.57 33.91 4.17
CA GLU A 325 9.86 33.18 5.21
C GLU A 325 9.93 31.66 5.00
N ALA A 326 9.80 31.21 3.74
CA ALA A 326 9.96 29.81 3.41
C ALA A 326 11.38 29.33 3.76
N TYR A 327 12.42 30.09 3.40
CA TYR A 327 13.81 29.80 3.75
C TYR A 327 14.01 29.75 5.27
N ALA A 328 13.54 30.77 6.00
CA ALA A 328 13.61 30.82 7.45
C ALA A 328 12.90 29.63 8.12
N LEU A 329 11.79 29.15 7.56
CA LEU A 329 11.10 27.96 8.04
C LEU A 329 11.88 26.69 7.75
N THR A 330 12.49 26.54 6.56
CA THR A 330 13.33 25.36 6.25
C THR A 330 14.51 25.19 7.20
N ARG A 331 15.05 26.29 7.75
CA ARG A 331 16.13 26.30 8.75
C ARG A 331 15.70 25.80 10.13
N LYS A 332 14.39 25.72 10.40
CA LYS A 332 13.81 25.34 11.71
C LYS A 332 13.15 23.97 11.69
N LEU A 333 13.12 23.28 10.55
CA LEU A 333 12.45 21.99 10.42
C LEU A 333 13.01 20.95 11.41
N PRO A 334 12.17 20.04 11.94
CA PRO A 334 12.65 18.91 12.69
C PRO A 334 13.55 18.02 11.81
N GLN A 335 14.47 17.28 12.45
CA GLN A 335 15.56 16.59 11.77
C GLN A 335 15.10 15.59 10.70
N ASP A 336 13.98 14.91 10.95
CA ASP A 336 13.37 13.95 10.03
C ASP A 336 12.89 14.62 8.73
N LEU A 337 12.36 15.85 8.80
CA LEU A 337 12.04 16.65 7.61
C LEU A 337 13.30 17.27 6.99
N ALA A 338 14.18 17.85 7.80
CA ALA A 338 15.39 18.53 7.34
C ALA A 338 16.37 17.60 6.59
N ALA A 339 16.39 16.30 6.93
CA ALA A 339 17.21 15.31 6.24
C ALA A 339 16.67 14.92 4.85
N THR A 340 15.39 15.14 4.57
CA THR A 340 14.80 14.76 3.28
C THR A 340 15.39 15.55 2.12
N SER A 341 15.50 14.90 0.95
CA SER A 341 15.89 15.55 -0.30
C SER A 341 14.97 16.71 -0.67
N ARG A 342 13.66 16.56 -0.42
CA ARG A 342 12.63 17.59 -0.59
C ARG A 342 13.01 18.90 0.09
N TRP A 343 13.20 18.87 1.41
CA TRP A 343 13.37 20.11 2.17
C TRP A 343 14.79 20.68 2.07
N ARG A 344 15.80 19.85 1.80
CA ARG A 344 17.13 20.35 1.43
C ARG A 344 17.12 21.06 0.08
N TYR A 345 16.37 20.56 -0.92
CA TYR A 345 16.18 21.27 -2.20
C TYR A 345 15.47 22.59 -1.98
N TRP A 346 14.37 22.59 -1.23
CA TRP A 346 13.60 23.81 -0.99
C TRP A 346 14.35 24.83 -0.14
N GLN A 347 15.22 24.40 0.77
CA GLN A 347 16.13 25.32 1.47
C GLN A 347 17.08 26.04 0.49
N ALA A 348 17.70 25.30 -0.44
CA ALA A 348 18.56 25.90 -1.47
C ALA A 348 17.78 26.81 -2.43
N ARG A 349 16.60 26.34 -2.87
CA ARG A 349 15.75 27.02 -3.85
C ARG A 349 15.11 28.29 -3.31
N THR A 350 14.60 28.27 -2.09
CA THR A 350 14.05 29.47 -1.44
C THR A 350 15.13 30.51 -1.19
N LEU A 351 16.33 30.11 -0.76
CA LEU A 351 17.46 31.03 -0.65
C LEU A 351 17.86 31.64 -1.99
N GLN A 352 17.94 30.84 -3.05
CA GLN A 352 18.22 31.33 -4.40
C GLN A 352 17.17 32.34 -4.89
N LEU A 353 15.88 32.08 -4.59
CA LEU A 353 14.79 32.97 -5.01
C LEU A 353 14.71 34.25 -4.16
N ALA A 354 15.03 34.17 -2.87
CA ALA A 354 15.14 35.33 -1.98
C ALA A 354 16.37 36.19 -2.31
N GLN A 355 17.49 35.55 -2.67
CA GLN A 355 18.77 36.20 -2.93
C GLN A 355 19.40 35.68 -4.23
N PRO A 356 18.96 36.17 -5.41
CA PRO A 356 19.40 35.65 -6.72
C PRO A 356 20.91 35.75 -6.98
N ASN A 357 21.59 36.71 -6.35
CA ASN A 357 23.03 36.95 -6.50
C ASN A 357 23.89 36.17 -5.47
N SER A 358 23.27 35.45 -4.54
CA SER A 358 24.00 34.68 -3.52
C SER A 358 24.64 33.44 -4.13
N LYS A 359 25.88 33.13 -3.71
CA LYS A 359 26.58 31.90 -4.09
C LYS A 359 26.30 30.73 -3.13
N GLU A 360 25.69 30.99 -1.97
CA GLU A 360 25.40 29.96 -0.97
C GLU A 360 24.53 28.79 -1.49
N PRO A 361 23.48 29.01 -2.33
CA PRO A 361 22.68 27.93 -2.90
C PRO A 361 23.50 26.89 -3.67
N ILE A 362 24.65 27.27 -4.27
CA ILE A 362 25.50 26.35 -5.05
C ILE A 362 25.97 25.19 -4.17
N ALA A 363 26.50 25.49 -2.98
CA ALA A 363 26.98 24.49 -2.04
C ALA A 363 25.84 23.62 -1.49
N LEU A 364 24.64 24.18 -1.34
CA LEU A 364 23.46 23.43 -0.91
C LEU A 364 23.00 22.44 -1.99
N TYR A 365 22.94 22.87 -3.26
CA TYR A 365 22.59 21.98 -4.37
C TYR A 365 23.62 20.89 -4.62
N GLN A 366 24.93 21.17 -4.45
CA GLN A 366 25.99 20.17 -4.64
C GLN A 366 25.84 18.95 -3.73
N LYS A 367 25.32 19.14 -2.51
CA LYS A 367 25.04 18.05 -1.58
C LYS A 367 23.91 17.14 -2.04
N LEU A 368 23.04 17.62 -2.94
CA LEU A 368 21.88 16.89 -3.47
C LEU A 368 22.14 16.31 -4.86
N ALA A 369 22.98 16.98 -5.65
CA ALA A 369 23.37 16.55 -6.99
C ALA A 369 24.15 15.22 -6.92
N GLY A 370 23.42 14.11 -6.99
CA GLY A 370 23.94 12.77 -6.75
C GLY A 370 22.90 11.82 -6.15
N GLU A 371 21.84 12.36 -5.56
CA GLU A 371 20.66 11.60 -5.18
C GLU A 371 19.83 11.21 -6.40
N ARG A 372 19.20 10.03 -6.32
CA ARG A 372 18.50 9.39 -7.45
C ARG A 372 16.99 9.50 -7.34
N ASP A 373 16.55 10.67 -6.93
CA ASP A 373 15.15 11.02 -6.83
C ASP A 373 14.89 12.35 -7.55
N PHE A 374 13.63 12.78 -7.53
CA PHE A 374 13.20 14.00 -8.19
C PHE A 374 14.03 15.23 -7.79
N TYR A 375 14.29 15.40 -6.49
CA TYR A 375 14.99 16.58 -5.98
C TYR A 375 16.49 16.54 -6.25
N GLY A 376 17.11 15.35 -6.30
CA GLY A 376 18.48 15.18 -6.78
C GLY A 376 18.63 15.61 -8.25
N PHE A 377 17.67 15.25 -9.11
CA PHE A 377 17.63 15.72 -10.50
C PHE A 377 17.39 17.23 -10.60
N LEU A 378 16.50 17.81 -9.78
CA LEU A 378 16.32 19.26 -9.73
C LEU A 378 17.58 20.00 -9.28
N ALA A 379 18.29 19.50 -8.27
CA ALA A 379 19.53 20.13 -7.81
C ALA A 379 20.61 20.14 -8.93
N ALA A 380 20.74 19.03 -9.65
CA ALA A 380 21.64 18.94 -10.80
C ALA A 380 21.21 19.87 -11.96
N ASP A 381 19.90 19.98 -12.23
CA ASP A 381 19.33 20.91 -13.22
C ASP A 381 19.64 22.37 -12.87
N ARG A 382 19.46 22.76 -11.59
CA ARG A 382 19.76 24.11 -11.10
C ARG A 382 21.25 24.46 -11.18
N LEU A 383 22.12 23.47 -11.03
CA LEU A 383 23.57 23.61 -11.20
C LEU A 383 24.03 23.50 -12.66
N SER A 384 23.15 23.11 -13.59
CA SER A 384 23.50 22.80 -14.99
C SER A 384 24.60 21.73 -15.10
N VAL A 385 24.55 20.70 -14.25
CA VAL A 385 25.49 19.56 -14.26
C VAL A 385 24.78 18.27 -14.70
N PRO A 386 25.50 17.29 -15.26
CA PRO A 386 24.90 16.01 -15.64
C PRO A 386 24.25 15.26 -14.48
N TYR A 387 23.15 14.55 -14.77
CA TYR A 387 22.48 13.68 -13.81
C TYR A 387 23.30 12.42 -13.49
N LYS A 388 23.26 11.96 -12.23
CA LYS A 388 23.95 10.74 -11.80
C LYS A 388 23.11 9.49 -12.09
N LEU A 389 23.34 8.87 -13.26
CA LEU A 389 22.56 7.73 -13.76
C LEU A 389 23.34 6.41 -13.80
N GLY A 390 24.33 6.22 -12.93
CA GLY A 390 25.19 5.02 -12.97
C GLY A 390 24.41 3.72 -12.73
N ASN A 391 24.35 2.82 -13.72
CA ASN A 391 23.77 1.49 -13.53
C ASN A 391 24.80 0.57 -12.88
N ARG A 392 24.55 0.09 -11.66
CA ARG A 392 25.42 -0.86 -10.96
C ARG A 392 24.60 -2.07 -10.51
N PRO A 393 24.54 -3.14 -11.31
CA PRO A 393 23.94 -4.40 -10.89
C PRO A 393 24.54 -4.87 -9.57
N ALA A 394 23.69 -5.37 -8.66
CA ALA A 394 24.16 -5.85 -7.38
C ALA A 394 25.03 -7.11 -7.55
N HIS A 395 26.17 -7.17 -6.86
CA HIS A 395 26.92 -8.41 -6.71
C HIS A 395 26.19 -9.32 -5.71
N ILE A 396 25.95 -10.58 -6.07
CA ILE A 396 25.21 -11.55 -5.26
C ILE A 396 26.14 -12.71 -4.94
N ASP A 397 26.31 -13.06 -3.66
CA ASP A 397 27.03 -14.29 -3.27
C ASP A 397 26.27 -15.51 -3.85
N PRO A 398 26.92 -16.37 -4.66
CA PRO A 398 26.31 -17.55 -5.23
C PRO A 398 25.61 -18.46 -4.20
N ARG A 399 26.13 -18.53 -2.97
CA ARG A 399 25.54 -19.31 -1.88
C ARG A 399 24.21 -18.73 -1.41
N VAL A 400 24.10 -17.40 -1.34
CA VAL A 400 22.84 -16.70 -1.01
C VAL A 400 21.83 -16.92 -2.11
N LEU A 401 22.24 -16.76 -3.38
CA LEU A 401 21.37 -17.03 -4.53
C LEU A 401 20.83 -18.47 -4.52
N GLN A 402 21.68 -19.45 -4.24
CA GLN A 402 21.28 -20.85 -4.15
C GLN A 402 20.35 -21.10 -2.97
N ARG A 403 20.59 -20.49 -1.80
CA ARG A 403 19.70 -20.58 -0.63
C ARG A 403 18.30 -20.06 -0.95
N VAL A 404 18.20 -18.85 -1.52
CA VAL A 404 16.92 -18.25 -1.92
C VAL A 404 16.21 -19.09 -2.97
N ARG A 405 16.94 -19.61 -3.96
CA ARG A 405 16.37 -20.51 -4.99
C ARG A 405 15.85 -21.83 -4.39
N ASN A 406 16.57 -22.38 -3.41
CA ASN A 406 16.23 -23.67 -2.79
C ASN A 406 15.15 -23.57 -1.71
N ALA A 407 14.85 -22.37 -1.21
CA ALA A 407 13.77 -22.15 -0.26
C ALA A 407 12.44 -22.73 -0.81
N ALA A 408 11.69 -23.43 0.04
CA ALA A 408 10.46 -24.10 -0.35
C ALA A 408 9.45 -23.12 -0.98
N SER A 409 9.28 -21.94 -0.38
CA SER A 409 8.44 -20.86 -0.90
C SER A 409 8.82 -20.39 -2.31
N THR A 410 10.12 -20.25 -2.61
CA THR A 410 10.60 -19.91 -3.96
C THR A 410 10.28 -21.03 -4.95
N ARG A 411 10.52 -22.29 -4.59
CA ARG A 411 10.20 -23.46 -5.43
C ARG A 411 8.71 -23.54 -5.72
N ARG A 412 7.85 -23.29 -4.72
CA ARG A 412 6.39 -23.21 -4.89
C ARG A 412 5.99 -22.08 -5.81
N ALA A 413 6.56 -20.89 -5.62
CA ALA A 413 6.28 -19.74 -6.48
C ALA A 413 6.68 -20.00 -7.94
N MET A 414 7.85 -20.58 -8.18
CA MET A 414 8.31 -20.96 -9.52
C MET A 414 7.39 -22.00 -10.17
N GLU A 415 6.98 -23.03 -9.42
CA GLU A 415 6.07 -24.05 -9.94
C GLU A 415 4.69 -23.48 -10.29
N PHE A 416 4.12 -22.62 -9.42
CA PHE A 416 2.89 -21.90 -9.76
C PHE A 416 3.06 -21.00 -11.00
N PHE A 417 4.18 -20.29 -11.12
CA PHE A 417 4.46 -19.42 -12.26
C PHE A 417 4.53 -20.22 -13.56
N ASN A 418 5.26 -21.34 -13.57
CA ASN A 418 5.39 -22.22 -14.73
C ASN A 418 4.04 -22.82 -15.18
N ARG A 419 3.12 -23.00 -14.23
CA ARG A 419 1.75 -23.50 -14.48
C ARG A 419 0.76 -22.40 -14.88
N GLY A 420 1.18 -21.14 -14.95
CA GLY A 420 0.30 -20.00 -15.24
C GLY A 420 -0.58 -19.55 -14.06
N GLU A 421 -0.39 -20.11 -12.87
CA GLU A 421 -1.12 -19.75 -11.64
C GLU A 421 -0.50 -18.49 -10.98
N VAL A 422 -0.42 -17.38 -11.72
CA VAL A 422 0.39 -16.20 -11.38
C VAL A 422 0.03 -15.56 -10.04
N ILE A 423 -1.23 -15.65 -9.62
CA ILE A 423 -1.71 -15.09 -8.34
C ILE A 423 -1.11 -15.88 -7.17
N ASN A 424 -1.14 -17.21 -7.24
CA ASN A 424 -0.56 -18.09 -6.22
C ASN A 424 0.95 -17.91 -6.16
N ALA A 425 1.58 -17.83 -7.33
CA ALA A 425 3.01 -17.54 -7.44
C ALA A 425 3.38 -16.22 -6.73
N ARG A 426 2.67 -15.12 -7.01
CA ARG A 426 2.93 -13.82 -6.36
C ARG A 426 2.73 -13.89 -4.84
N ARG A 427 1.72 -14.62 -4.38
CA ARG A 427 1.40 -14.74 -2.95
C ARG A 427 2.55 -15.43 -2.20
N GLU A 428 3.08 -16.52 -2.74
CA GLU A 428 4.29 -17.18 -2.22
C GLU A 428 5.49 -16.23 -2.20
N TRP A 429 5.75 -15.57 -3.34
CA TRP A 429 6.89 -14.67 -3.50
C TRP A 429 6.89 -13.54 -2.47
N TYR A 430 5.73 -12.92 -2.25
CA TYR A 430 5.59 -11.79 -1.32
C TYR A 430 5.52 -12.23 0.13
N HIS A 431 5.07 -13.46 0.41
CA HIS A 431 5.12 -14.02 1.76
C HIS A 431 6.58 -14.28 2.15
N ALA A 432 7.34 -14.96 1.28
CA ALA A 432 8.77 -15.24 1.49
C ALA A 432 9.59 -13.96 1.73
N ALA A 433 9.37 -12.93 0.91
CA ALA A 433 10.06 -11.65 0.99
C ALA A 433 9.90 -10.90 2.32
N ARG A 434 8.96 -11.30 3.20
CA ARG A 434 8.78 -10.69 4.53
C ARG A 434 9.83 -11.16 5.54
N LEU A 435 10.45 -12.31 5.29
CA LEU A 435 11.40 -12.96 6.19
C LEU A 435 12.85 -12.86 5.67
N PHE A 436 13.02 -12.54 4.39
CA PHE A 436 14.34 -12.40 3.78
C PHE A 436 15.08 -11.16 4.28
N ASP A 437 16.38 -11.33 4.48
CA ASP A 437 17.29 -10.22 4.72
C ASP A 437 17.54 -9.42 3.43
N ARG A 438 18.39 -8.39 3.53
CA ARG A 438 18.68 -7.49 2.41
C ARG A 438 19.33 -8.22 1.23
N ASP A 439 20.26 -9.12 1.45
CA ASP A 439 21.01 -9.79 0.39
C ASP A 439 20.16 -10.88 -0.27
N GLU A 440 19.31 -11.55 0.52
CA GLU A 440 18.31 -12.49 0.05
C GLU A 440 17.24 -11.80 -0.81
N LEU A 441 16.80 -10.59 -0.44
CA LEU A 441 15.89 -9.78 -1.26
C LEU A 441 16.52 -9.36 -2.60
N ILE A 442 17.82 -9.04 -2.63
CA ILE A 442 18.53 -8.75 -3.88
C ILE A 442 18.61 -10.00 -4.75
N ALA A 443 18.97 -11.16 -4.17
CA ALA A 443 19.00 -12.43 -4.89
C ALA A 443 17.61 -12.81 -5.44
N GLN A 444 16.57 -12.63 -4.64
CA GLN A 444 15.18 -12.82 -5.05
C GLN A 444 14.83 -11.87 -6.22
N ALA A 445 15.19 -10.60 -6.14
CA ALA A 445 14.93 -9.64 -7.21
C ALA A 445 15.56 -10.09 -8.54
N ARG A 446 16.79 -10.59 -8.50
CA ARG A 446 17.47 -11.11 -9.69
C ARG A 446 16.76 -12.32 -10.28
N LEU A 447 16.36 -13.29 -9.45
CA LEU A 447 15.61 -14.47 -9.91
C LEU A 447 14.30 -14.08 -10.62
N ALA A 448 13.52 -13.17 -10.02
CA ALA A 448 12.29 -12.68 -10.64
C ALA A 448 12.55 -11.96 -11.97
N TYR A 449 13.61 -11.15 -12.04
CA TYR A 449 13.98 -10.45 -13.27
C TYR A 449 14.33 -11.42 -14.40
N ASP A 450 15.12 -12.47 -14.11
CA ASP A 450 15.48 -13.50 -15.09
C ASP A 450 14.27 -14.30 -15.60
N MET A 451 13.25 -14.47 -14.74
CA MET A 451 11.94 -15.04 -15.11
C MET A 451 11.02 -14.05 -15.87
N GLN A 452 11.53 -12.85 -16.20
CA GLN A 452 10.76 -11.76 -16.82
C GLN A 452 9.56 -11.31 -15.96
N TRP A 453 9.66 -11.55 -14.65
CA TRP A 453 8.65 -11.23 -13.67
C TRP A 453 8.98 -9.88 -13.01
N TYR A 454 8.85 -8.83 -13.83
CA TYR A 454 9.44 -7.54 -13.54
C TYR A 454 8.93 -6.87 -12.26
N PHE A 455 7.62 -6.94 -11.96
CA PHE A 455 7.12 -6.30 -10.74
C PHE A 455 7.59 -6.98 -9.45
N PRO A 456 7.53 -8.31 -9.31
CA PRO A 456 8.20 -8.97 -8.18
C PRO A 456 9.67 -8.60 -8.05
N ALA A 457 10.41 -8.47 -9.15
CA ALA A 457 11.79 -8.02 -9.14
C ALA A 457 11.95 -6.59 -8.59
N ILE A 458 11.15 -5.65 -9.12
CA ILE A 458 11.09 -4.24 -8.66
C ILE A 458 10.72 -4.16 -7.18
N ARG A 459 9.75 -4.96 -6.75
CA ARG A 459 9.30 -4.99 -5.35
C ARG A 459 10.42 -5.46 -4.42
N SER A 460 11.04 -6.60 -4.72
CA SER A 460 12.12 -7.15 -3.90
C SER A 460 13.32 -6.22 -3.82
N ILE A 461 13.77 -5.62 -4.94
CA ILE A 461 14.92 -4.70 -4.92
C ILE A 461 14.63 -3.38 -4.18
N SER A 462 13.36 -2.92 -4.21
CA SER A 462 12.93 -1.74 -3.46
C SER A 462 12.87 -2.01 -1.97
N GLN A 463 12.44 -3.21 -1.54
CA GLN A 463 12.48 -3.64 -0.14
C GLN A 463 13.92 -3.73 0.38
N ALA A 464 14.86 -4.16 -0.46
CA ALA A 464 16.29 -4.16 -0.15
C ALA A 464 16.93 -2.76 -0.11
N GLN A 465 16.20 -1.71 -0.53
CA GLN A 465 16.70 -0.34 -0.69
C GLN A 465 17.98 -0.28 -1.54
N TYR A 466 18.06 -1.11 -2.58
CA TYR A 466 19.20 -1.11 -3.52
C TYR A 466 18.79 -0.35 -4.79
N TRP A 467 19.14 0.94 -4.83
CA TRP A 467 18.64 1.86 -5.87
C TRP A 467 19.50 1.91 -7.14
N ASP A 468 20.69 1.29 -7.11
CA ASP A 468 21.68 1.43 -8.18
C ASP A 468 21.49 0.45 -9.36
N ASP A 469 20.71 -0.63 -9.17
CA ASP A 469 20.36 -1.57 -10.24
C ASP A 469 19.23 -1.00 -11.11
N LEU A 470 19.60 -0.31 -12.18
CA LEU A 470 18.63 0.33 -13.08
C LEU A 470 17.98 -0.67 -14.04
N ASP A 471 18.57 -1.86 -14.25
CA ASP A 471 17.98 -2.87 -15.12
C ASP A 471 16.76 -3.51 -14.46
N ILE A 472 16.88 -3.91 -13.20
CA ILE A 472 15.76 -4.45 -12.43
C ILE A 472 14.71 -3.36 -12.17
N ARG A 473 15.13 -2.17 -11.75
CA ARG A 473 14.19 -1.09 -11.39
C ARG A 473 13.44 -0.52 -12.59
N PHE A 474 14.05 -0.54 -13.77
CA PHE A 474 13.54 0.06 -15.01
C PHE A 474 13.63 -0.92 -16.19
N PRO A 475 12.80 -1.98 -16.19
CA PRO A 475 12.78 -2.97 -17.26
C PRO A 475 12.34 -2.34 -18.59
N MET A 476 12.71 -2.98 -19.69
CA MET A 476 12.39 -2.55 -21.07
C MET A 476 11.36 -3.49 -21.73
N ALA A 477 10.41 -4.03 -20.96
CA ALA A 477 9.38 -4.91 -21.48
C ALA A 477 8.47 -4.19 -22.49
N HIS A 478 7.98 -4.91 -23.50
CA HIS A 478 7.15 -4.37 -24.59
C HIS A 478 7.77 -3.19 -25.34
N ARG A 479 9.11 -3.11 -25.38
CA ARG A 479 9.84 -1.96 -25.96
C ARG A 479 9.38 -1.58 -27.36
N ALA A 480 9.22 -2.57 -28.25
CA ALA A 480 8.85 -2.33 -29.64
C ALA A 480 7.49 -1.62 -29.73
N THR A 481 6.47 -2.13 -29.04
CA THR A 481 5.12 -1.55 -29.02
C THR A 481 5.13 -0.16 -28.37
N LEU A 482 5.77 0.01 -27.21
CA LEU A 482 5.82 1.30 -26.51
C LEU A 482 6.49 2.39 -27.36
N VAL A 483 7.63 2.09 -28.00
CA VAL A 483 8.32 3.05 -28.87
C VAL A 483 7.49 3.37 -30.11
N ARG A 484 6.87 2.36 -30.74
CA ARG A 484 6.02 2.56 -31.93
C ARG A 484 4.82 3.44 -31.61
N GLU A 485 4.06 3.13 -30.56
CA GLU A 485 2.85 3.88 -30.22
C GLU A 485 3.19 5.29 -29.69
N ALA A 486 4.30 5.47 -28.99
CA ALA A 486 4.78 6.81 -28.65
C ALA A 486 5.07 7.64 -29.92
N LYS A 487 5.79 7.07 -30.89
CA LYS A 487 6.08 7.73 -32.18
C LYS A 487 4.79 8.07 -32.94
N ASN A 488 3.85 7.14 -33.03
CA ASN A 488 2.55 7.35 -33.71
C ASN A 488 1.73 8.50 -33.10
N ARG A 489 1.98 8.81 -31.82
CA ARG A 489 1.23 9.82 -31.07
C ARG A 489 2.03 11.10 -30.78
N GLY A 490 3.25 11.23 -31.32
CA GLY A 490 4.11 12.39 -31.08
C GLY A 490 4.54 12.54 -29.62
N LEU A 491 4.64 11.44 -28.88
CA LEU A 491 5.04 11.43 -27.47
C LEU A 491 6.51 11.07 -27.31
N HIS A 492 7.16 11.64 -26.29
CA HIS A 492 8.46 11.17 -25.84
C HIS A 492 8.34 9.70 -25.39
N SER A 493 9.08 8.79 -26.03
CA SER A 493 9.02 7.36 -25.70
C SER A 493 9.45 7.10 -24.25
N SER A 494 10.43 7.83 -23.73
CA SER A 494 10.80 7.74 -22.32
C SER A 494 9.65 8.06 -21.35
N TRP A 495 8.75 8.96 -21.74
CA TRP A 495 7.59 9.34 -20.93
C TRP A 495 6.51 8.25 -20.89
N ILE A 496 6.23 7.58 -22.02
CA ILE A 496 5.27 6.44 -22.00
C ILE A 496 5.80 5.28 -21.14
N PHE A 497 7.10 4.98 -21.19
CA PHE A 497 7.71 3.97 -20.32
C PHE A 497 7.62 4.39 -18.85
N ALA A 498 7.82 5.66 -18.55
CA ALA A 498 7.69 6.20 -17.20
C ALA A 498 6.26 6.07 -16.65
N ILE A 499 5.25 6.38 -17.46
CA ILE A 499 3.83 6.17 -17.11
C ILE A 499 3.58 4.69 -16.86
N THR A 500 3.93 3.79 -17.79
CA THR A 500 3.77 2.33 -17.62
C THR A 500 4.47 1.81 -16.35
N ARG A 501 5.68 2.31 -16.08
CA ARG A 501 6.46 1.94 -14.88
C ARG A 501 5.76 2.37 -13.60
N GLN A 502 5.17 3.56 -13.57
CA GLN A 502 4.47 4.08 -12.40
C GLN A 502 3.10 3.40 -12.21
N GLU A 503 2.38 3.12 -13.31
CA GLU A 503 1.02 2.58 -13.27
C GLU A 503 0.97 1.10 -12.86
N SER A 504 1.81 0.25 -13.45
CA SER A 504 1.73 -1.20 -13.21
C SER A 504 3.06 -1.86 -12.89
N ALA A 505 4.16 -1.10 -12.94
CA ALA A 505 5.51 -1.66 -12.89
C ALA A 505 5.69 -2.83 -13.90
N PHE A 506 5.10 -2.67 -15.09
CA PHE A 506 5.09 -3.63 -16.20
C PHE A 506 4.30 -4.94 -15.95
N MET A 507 3.40 -4.96 -14.97
CA MET A 507 2.39 -6.02 -14.89
C MET A 507 1.26 -5.78 -15.87
N SER A 508 1.12 -6.65 -16.87
CA SER A 508 0.03 -6.54 -17.86
C SER A 508 -1.32 -7.00 -17.33
N ASP A 509 -1.35 -7.83 -16.28
CA ASP A 509 -2.57 -8.32 -15.62
C ASP A 509 -2.97 -7.48 -14.39
N ALA A 510 -2.30 -6.35 -14.13
CA ALA A 510 -2.59 -5.50 -12.98
C ALA A 510 -4.02 -4.95 -13.02
N ARG A 511 -4.72 -5.05 -11.89
CA ARG A 511 -6.07 -4.49 -11.71
C ARG A 511 -6.17 -3.79 -10.36
N SER A 512 -6.55 -2.51 -10.37
CA SER A 512 -6.76 -1.74 -9.13
C SER A 512 -8.11 -2.06 -8.48
N GLY A 513 -8.27 -1.70 -7.20
CA GLY A 513 -9.53 -1.87 -6.48
C GLY A 513 -10.71 -1.10 -7.06
N VAL A 514 -10.45 -0.02 -7.82
CA VAL A 514 -11.47 0.77 -8.52
C VAL A 514 -11.67 0.34 -9.98
N GLY A 515 -10.92 -0.67 -10.46
CA GLY A 515 -11.11 -1.29 -11.77
C GLY A 515 -10.17 -0.82 -12.89
N ALA A 516 -9.16 0.00 -12.59
CA ALA A 516 -8.11 0.36 -13.55
C ALA A 516 -7.33 -0.90 -13.97
N THR A 517 -7.04 -1.08 -15.27
CA THR A 517 -6.57 -2.38 -15.80
C THR A 517 -5.36 -2.25 -16.73
N GLY A 518 -4.41 -3.19 -16.58
CA GLY A 518 -3.28 -3.43 -17.46
C GLY A 518 -2.09 -2.50 -17.27
N LEU A 519 -1.18 -2.50 -18.25
CA LEU A 519 0.13 -1.82 -18.20
C LEU A 519 0.05 -0.32 -17.88
N MET A 520 -0.94 0.37 -18.42
CA MET A 520 -1.16 1.80 -18.26
C MET A 520 -2.40 2.11 -17.41
N GLN A 521 -2.90 1.11 -16.65
CA GLN A 521 -4.02 1.24 -15.71
C GLN A 521 -5.22 2.02 -16.27
N LEU A 522 -5.73 1.58 -17.42
CA LEU A 522 -6.86 2.24 -18.04
C LEU A 522 -8.16 1.90 -17.32
N MET A 523 -8.96 2.92 -17.05
CA MET A 523 -10.35 2.73 -16.63
C MET A 523 -11.18 2.21 -17.80
N PRO A 524 -12.12 1.27 -17.58
CA PRO A 524 -12.98 0.74 -18.66
C PRO A 524 -13.74 1.81 -19.45
N GLY A 525 -14.25 2.85 -18.78
CA GLY A 525 -14.92 3.99 -19.43
C GLY A 525 -13.96 4.77 -20.33
N THR A 526 -12.82 5.19 -19.80
CA THR A 526 -11.75 5.89 -20.53
C THR A 526 -11.26 5.10 -21.74
N ALA A 527 -11.08 3.78 -21.61
CA ALA A 527 -10.68 2.92 -22.72
C ALA A 527 -11.71 2.90 -23.85
N LYS A 528 -13.02 2.79 -23.53
CA LYS A 528 -14.11 2.82 -24.51
C LYS A 528 -14.24 4.19 -25.19
N GLU A 529 -14.09 5.28 -24.45
CA GLU A 529 -14.09 6.64 -25.00
C GLU A 529 -12.91 6.87 -25.94
N THR A 530 -11.71 6.48 -25.50
CA THR A 530 -10.48 6.60 -26.30
C THR A 530 -10.54 5.73 -27.56
N SER A 531 -11.03 4.50 -27.43
CA SER A 531 -11.26 3.58 -28.56
C SER A 531 -12.14 4.22 -29.63
N ARG A 532 -13.30 4.78 -29.25
CA ARG A 532 -14.21 5.47 -30.18
C ARG A 532 -13.57 6.70 -30.82
N LYS A 533 -12.91 7.55 -30.02
CA LYS A 533 -12.32 8.81 -30.49
C LYS A 533 -11.17 8.61 -31.47
N PHE A 534 -10.35 7.59 -31.26
CA PHE A 534 -9.16 7.33 -32.07
C PHE A 534 -9.31 6.17 -33.06
N GLY A 535 -10.51 5.58 -33.19
CA GLY A 535 -10.77 4.46 -34.09
C GLY A 535 -9.94 3.20 -33.77
N ILE A 536 -9.59 2.97 -32.50
CA ILE A 536 -8.79 1.81 -32.08
C ILE A 536 -9.74 0.68 -31.67
N PRO A 537 -9.70 -0.50 -32.32
CA PRO A 537 -10.58 -1.61 -31.96
C PRO A 537 -10.42 -2.07 -30.52
N LEU A 538 -11.54 -2.21 -29.81
CA LEU A 538 -11.63 -2.77 -28.46
C LEU A 538 -12.92 -3.60 -28.37
N ALA A 539 -12.81 -4.92 -28.42
CA ALA A 539 -13.97 -5.81 -28.42
C ALA A 539 -14.61 -5.93 -27.02
N SER A 540 -13.80 -5.92 -25.96
CA SER A 540 -14.28 -5.99 -24.59
C SER A 540 -13.28 -5.40 -23.60
N THR A 541 -13.74 -5.07 -22.40
CA THR A 541 -12.87 -4.56 -21.32
C THR A 541 -11.86 -5.61 -20.85
N GLN A 542 -12.13 -6.89 -21.06
CA GLN A 542 -11.19 -7.98 -20.73
C GLN A 542 -9.92 -7.90 -21.58
N GLN A 543 -9.97 -7.33 -22.79
CA GLN A 543 -8.78 -7.17 -23.63
C GLN A 543 -7.78 -6.14 -23.07
N LEU A 544 -8.12 -5.37 -22.03
CA LEU A 544 -7.19 -4.42 -21.41
C LEU A 544 -6.00 -5.08 -20.71
N ILE A 545 -6.04 -6.39 -20.44
CA ILE A 545 -4.87 -7.12 -19.94
C ILE A 545 -3.90 -7.52 -21.06
N VAL A 546 -4.33 -7.43 -22.33
CA VAL A 546 -3.47 -7.71 -23.48
C VAL A 546 -2.53 -6.53 -23.67
N PRO A 547 -1.19 -6.71 -23.54
CA PRO A 547 -0.23 -5.61 -23.53
C PRO A 547 -0.38 -4.63 -24.70
N ASP A 548 -0.48 -5.14 -25.93
CA ASP A 548 -0.52 -4.28 -27.12
C ASP A 548 -1.82 -3.47 -27.22
N VAL A 549 -2.96 -4.04 -26.82
CA VAL A 549 -4.24 -3.31 -26.77
C VAL A 549 -4.17 -2.21 -25.72
N ASN A 550 -3.63 -2.53 -24.54
CA ASN A 550 -3.48 -1.57 -23.45
C ASN A 550 -2.55 -0.41 -23.82
N ILE A 551 -1.38 -0.70 -24.41
CA ILE A 551 -0.40 0.30 -24.83
C ILE A 551 -0.98 1.21 -25.92
N ARG A 552 -1.67 0.66 -26.93
CA ARG A 552 -2.27 1.46 -28.01
C ARG A 552 -3.31 2.44 -27.49
N LEU A 553 -4.22 1.98 -26.63
CA LEU A 553 -5.25 2.83 -26.02
C LEU A 553 -4.63 3.82 -25.03
N GLY A 554 -3.67 3.38 -24.21
CA GLY A 554 -3.04 4.23 -23.21
C GLY A 554 -2.18 5.31 -23.81
N ALA A 555 -1.40 5.01 -24.86
CA ALA A 555 -0.67 6.01 -25.63
C ALA A 555 -1.60 7.05 -26.27
N ALA A 556 -2.74 6.60 -26.82
CA ALA A 556 -3.73 7.51 -27.40
C ALA A 556 -4.36 8.42 -26.35
N TYR A 557 -4.80 7.87 -25.21
CA TYR A 557 -5.35 8.66 -24.11
C TYR A 557 -4.31 9.64 -23.54
N LEU A 558 -3.08 9.18 -23.33
CA LEU A 558 -1.97 10.02 -22.86
C LEU A 558 -1.72 11.18 -23.83
N SER A 559 -1.74 10.94 -25.14
CA SER A 559 -1.60 11.99 -26.15
C SER A 559 -2.73 13.01 -26.16
N GLN A 560 -3.97 12.56 -25.88
CA GLN A 560 -5.11 13.46 -25.73
C GLN A 560 -4.91 14.39 -24.53
N VAL A 561 -4.53 13.85 -23.38
CA VAL A 561 -4.30 14.65 -22.17
C VAL A 561 -3.09 15.58 -22.36
N HIS A 562 -2.04 15.10 -23.03
CA HIS A 562 -0.87 15.91 -23.40
C HIS A 562 -1.25 17.10 -24.28
N GLY A 563 -2.05 16.88 -25.32
CA GLY A 563 -2.55 17.96 -26.18
C GLY A 563 -3.48 18.94 -25.44
N GLN A 564 -4.32 18.45 -24.52
CA GLN A 564 -5.21 19.30 -23.71
C GLN A 564 -4.45 20.30 -22.83
N PHE A 565 -3.24 19.94 -22.40
CA PHE A 565 -2.37 20.80 -21.59
C PHE A 565 -1.17 21.32 -22.39
N ASN A 566 -1.39 21.69 -23.66
CA ASN A 566 -0.40 22.38 -24.51
C ASN A 566 0.95 21.67 -24.62
N GLY A 567 0.95 20.34 -24.65
CA GLY A 567 2.18 19.56 -24.79
C GLY A 567 3.03 19.49 -23.51
N ASN A 568 2.45 19.77 -22.34
CA ASN A 568 3.15 19.81 -21.07
C ASN A 568 3.07 18.48 -20.30
N ARG A 569 4.21 17.80 -20.09
CA ARG A 569 4.26 16.52 -19.38
C ARG A 569 3.94 16.63 -17.90
N VAL A 570 4.28 17.74 -17.24
CA VAL A 570 4.00 17.95 -15.82
C VAL A 570 2.49 17.94 -15.57
N LEU A 571 1.77 18.79 -16.31
CA LEU A 571 0.31 18.92 -16.22
C LEU A 571 -0.39 17.66 -16.72
N ALA A 572 0.08 17.08 -17.82
CA ALA A 572 -0.53 15.88 -18.38
C ALA A 572 -0.35 14.64 -17.49
N SER A 573 0.80 14.49 -16.84
CA SER A 573 1.02 13.39 -15.87
C SER A 573 0.10 13.56 -14.65
N ALA A 574 -0.06 14.79 -14.15
CA ALA A 574 -1.01 15.07 -13.08
C ALA A 574 -2.46 14.77 -13.50
N ALA A 575 -2.83 15.12 -14.73
CA ALA A 575 -4.17 14.90 -15.26
C ALA A 575 -4.44 13.42 -15.57
N TYR A 576 -3.42 12.64 -15.92
CA TYR A 576 -3.55 11.19 -16.07
C TYR A 576 -3.97 10.53 -14.75
N ASN A 577 -3.37 10.94 -13.62
CA ASN A 577 -3.67 10.39 -12.30
C ASN A 577 -4.92 11.00 -11.63
N ALA A 578 -5.06 12.33 -11.62
CA ALA A 578 -6.12 13.03 -10.88
C ALA A 578 -7.30 13.52 -11.74
N GLY A 579 -7.19 13.38 -13.06
CA GLY A 579 -8.17 13.87 -14.03
C GLY A 579 -7.94 15.34 -14.44
N PRO A 580 -8.28 15.73 -15.69
CA PRO A 580 -8.07 17.10 -16.18
C PRO A 580 -8.82 18.20 -15.42
N GLY A 581 -9.96 17.87 -14.80
CA GLY A 581 -10.73 18.83 -13.99
C GLY A 581 -9.96 19.30 -12.75
N ARG A 582 -9.24 18.41 -12.07
CA ARG A 582 -8.43 18.75 -10.89
C ARG A 582 -7.23 19.61 -11.25
N VAL A 583 -6.53 19.27 -12.33
CA VAL A 583 -5.37 20.05 -12.80
C VAL A 583 -5.77 21.48 -13.14
N ARG A 584 -6.90 21.69 -13.82
CA ARG A 584 -7.43 23.05 -14.06
C ARG A 584 -7.73 23.80 -12.76
N GLN A 585 -8.34 23.14 -11.76
CA GLN A 585 -8.54 23.76 -10.44
C GLN A 585 -7.23 24.18 -9.77
N TRP A 586 -6.14 23.42 -9.97
CA TRP A 586 -4.82 23.75 -9.40
C TRP A 586 -4.04 24.79 -10.20
N LEU A 587 -4.44 25.08 -11.44
CA LEU A 587 -3.90 26.15 -12.28
C LEU A 587 -4.63 27.48 -12.12
N LYS A 588 -5.83 27.46 -11.53
CA LYS A 588 -6.65 28.65 -11.35
C LYS A 588 -5.85 29.80 -10.72
N ASP A 589 -5.97 30.98 -11.30
CA ASP A 589 -5.36 32.24 -10.85
C ASP A 589 -3.81 32.20 -10.80
N THR A 590 -3.17 31.26 -11.50
CA THR A 590 -1.70 31.20 -11.61
C THR A 590 -1.18 32.07 -12.75
N ARG A 591 -0.03 32.72 -12.51
CA ARG A 591 0.71 33.48 -13.51
C ARG A 591 2.21 33.31 -13.30
N HIS A 592 2.93 32.96 -14.35
CA HIS A 592 4.36 32.66 -14.40
C HIS A 592 4.81 31.74 -13.25
N LEU A 593 3.98 30.74 -12.92
CA LEU A 593 4.29 29.86 -11.81
C LEU A 593 5.32 28.83 -12.23
N ALA A 594 6.44 28.78 -11.50
CA ALA A 594 7.50 27.82 -11.76
C ALA A 594 7.01 26.38 -11.55
N PHE A 595 7.45 25.47 -12.42
CA PHE A 595 6.99 24.08 -12.43
C PHE A 595 7.23 23.33 -11.12
N ASP A 596 8.38 23.59 -10.47
CA ASP A 596 8.77 22.94 -9.22
C ASP A 596 7.86 23.39 -8.07
N VAL A 597 7.50 24.67 -8.03
CA VAL A 597 6.50 25.21 -7.07
C VAL A 597 5.13 24.61 -7.35
N TRP A 598 4.70 24.54 -8.62
CA TRP A 598 3.41 23.96 -8.97
C TRP A 598 3.32 22.49 -8.54
N ILE A 599 4.35 21.68 -8.84
CA ILE A 599 4.42 20.27 -8.43
C ILE A 599 4.35 20.16 -6.90
N GLU A 600 5.18 20.90 -6.17
CA GLU A 600 5.25 20.77 -4.70
C GLU A 600 3.92 21.16 -4.02
N THR A 601 3.15 22.04 -4.65
CA THR A 601 1.90 22.57 -4.10
C THR A 601 0.65 21.80 -4.54
N ILE A 602 0.78 20.71 -5.31
CA ILE A 602 -0.33 19.81 -5.63
C ILE A 602 -1.02 19.33 -4.34
N PRO A 603 -2.34 19.53 -4.14
CA PRO A 603 -3.05 19.16 -2.91
C PRO A 603 -3.06 17.67 -2.55
N PHE A 604 -3.01 16.80 -3.55
CA PHE A 604 -3.05 15.35 -3.36
C PHE A 604 -1.63 14.80 -3.29
N ASP A 605 -1.28 14.21 -2.14
CA ASP A 605 0.07 13.66 -1.93
C ASP A 605 0.38 12.53 -2.92
N GLU A 606 -0.62 11.70 -3.25
CA GLU A 606 -0.53 10.67 -4.29
C GLU A 606 -0.14 11.27 -5.64
N THR A 607 -0.85 12.30 -6.10
CA THR A 607 -0.60 12.93 -7.40
C THR A 607 0.74 13.68 -7.42
N ARG A 608 1.12 14.34 -6.31
CA ARG A 608 2.43 14.98 -6.18
C ARG A 608 3.54 13.95 -6.38
N GLN A 609 3.50 12.84 -5.64
CA GLN A 609 4.50 11.79 -5.76
C GLN A 609 4.47 11.11 -7.14
N TYR A 610 3.28 10.93 -7.72
CA TYR A 610 3.09 10.38 -9.06
C TYR A 610 3.85 11.21 -10.11
N VAL A 611 3.65 12.53 -10.13
CA VAL A 611 4.32 13.43 -11.09
C VAL A 611 5.83 13.41 -10.89
N GLN A 612 6.30 13.49 -9.64
CA GLN A 612 7.72 13.44 -9.29
C GLN A 612 8.37 12.12 -9.77
N ASN A 613 7.70 10.99 -9.57
CA ASN A 613 8.15 9.69 -10.03
C ASN A 613 8.20 9.61 -11.56
N VAL A 614 7.13 10.00 -12.25
CA VAL A 614 7.05 9.89 -13.73
C VAL A 614 8.13 10.73 -14.40
N LEU A 615 8.36 11.97 -13.95
CA LEU A 615 9.41 12.81 -14.51
C LEU A 615 10.80 12.21 -14.26
N SER A 616 11.06 11.73 -13.03
CA SER A 616 12.32 11.06 -12.69
C SER A 616 12.56 9.79 -13.50
N TYR A 617 11.51 8.99 -13.72
CA TYR A 617 11.59 7.77 -14.52
C TYR A 617 11.82 8.07 -16.00
N ALA A 618 11.24 9.15 -16.52
CA ALA A 618 11.44 9.57 -17.91
C ALA A 618 12.90 9.96 -18.18
N VAL A 619 13.60 10.57 -17.21
CA VAL A 619 15.05 10.82 -17.29
C VAL A 619 15.81 9.49 -17.46
N ILE A 620 15.53 8.50 -16.62
CA ILE A 620 16.21 7.20 -16.63
C ILE A 620 15.93 6.42 -17.92
N TYR A 621 14.67 6.41 -18.38
CA TYR A 621 14.31 5.79 -19.64
C TYR A 621 14.90 6.52 -20.85
N GLY A 622 15.06 7.85 -20.78
CA GLY A 622 15.76 8.62 -21.80
C GLY A 622 17.18 8.11 -22.04
N GLN A 623 17.92 7.87 -20.95
CA GLN A 623 19.25 7.26 -21.03
C GLN A 623 19.21 5.85 -21.62
N LYS A 624 18.27 4.99 -21.17
CA LYS A 624 18.13 3.61 -21.68
C LYS A 624 17.71 3.52 -23.15
N LEU A 625 16.99 4.53 -23.64
CA LEU A 625 16.52 4.61 -25.03
C LEU A 625 17.50 5.34 -25.95
N ASN A 626 18.64 5.82 -25.43
CA ASN A 626 19.56 6.71 -26.15
C ASN A 626 18.87 7.95 -26.72
N ALA A 627 17.92 8.50 -25.96
CA ALA A 627 17.17 9.71 -26.25
C ALA A 627 17.10 10.54 -24.95
N PRO A 628 18.17 11.28 -24.61
CA PRO A 628 18.28 11.98 -23.34
C PRO A 628 17.05 12.86 -23.05
N GLN A 629 16.57 12.80 -21.82
CA GLN A 629 15.37 13.50 -21.37
C GLN A 629 15.75 14.36 -20.17
N PRO A 630 15.65 15.71 -20.24
CA PRO A 630 15.76 16.55 -19.06
C PRO A 630 14.59 16.27 -18.10
N ILE A 631 14.75 16.64 -16.83
CA ILE A 631 13.69 16.46 -15.83
C ILE A 631 12.38 17.16 -16.26
N VAL A 632 12.50 18.34 -16.89
CA VAL A 632 11.45 19.06 -17.62
C VAL A 632 12.06 19.74 -18.84
N ASP A 633 11.27 19.90 -19.90
CA ASP A 633 11.68 20.63 -21.10
C ASP A 633 11.61 22.16 -20.89
N TRP A 634 12.19 22.93 -21.80
CA TRP A 634 12.20 24.40 -21.72
C TRP A 634 10.81 25.01 -21.64
N HIS A 635 9.87 24.54 -22.47
CA HIS A 635 8.48 25.02 -22.47
C HIS A 635 7.68 24.56 -21.24
N GLU A 636 8.25 23.68 -20.41
CA GLU A 636 7.62 23.13 -19.22
C GLU A 636 8.10 23.79 -17.92
N ARG A 637 8.92 24.85 -17.99
CA ARG A 637 9.47 25.48 -16.77
C ARG A 637 8.51 26.43 -16.06
N TYR A 638 7.53 26.99 -16.77
CA TYR A 638 6.54 27.92 -16.24
C TYR A 638 5.16 27.65 -16.83
N PHE A 639 4.11 27.80 -16.02
CA PHE A 639 2.71 27.65 -16.45
C PHE A 639 1.87 28.84 -15.98
N ASP A 640 0.81 29.10 -16.74
CA ASP A 640 -0.24 30.07 -16.47
C ASP A 640 -1.59 29.37 -16.39
N ASP A 641 -2.59 30.07 -15.86
CA ASP A 641 -4.00 29.67 -16.01
C ASP A 641 -4.42 29.81 -17.49
N PHE A 642 -5.13 28.81 -18.02
CA PHE A 642 -5.50 28.71 -19.44
C PHE A 642 -7.00 28.88 -19.69
#